data_AF-A0A6G2FUX4-F1
#
_entry.id   AF-A0A6G2FUX4-F1
#
_cell.length_a   1.000
_cell.length_b   1.000
_cell.length_c   1.000
_cell.angle_alpha   90.00
_cell.angle_beta   90.00
_cell.angle_gamma   90.00
#
_symmetry.space_group_name_H-M   'P 1'
#
loop_
_entity.id
_entity.type
_entity.pdbx_description
1 polymer ?
#
loop_
_entity_poly.entity_id
_entity_poly.type
_entity_poly.pdbx_seq_one_letter_code
_entity_poly.pdbx_strand_id
1 'polypeptide(L)'
;MSALSKDVRHGLGIARVELRRSVRKSFGTRKRQLTVLGFVALFSPLLFFWGQIAYTAGREAAREGTVPLDVLGVQLSLLVLVFVVMGALRVVQQGRPEGDSLLLTATTPRAVLVGLTVHSAIQLVGFVLFPTLLFAGGFALGAEMPSILLTTVVAVIPLFTAVTVSGTVVGQLVVLGLLESGVLRKASRVFGVVLLLVLMALSYAAMAPVMGAGESLAPLAVVALPAIEYLAFVFVGTPLGPPLDVGSVVVGASVVASIPALFVVATRLAPRLWFADATPTGLIQRDALPTGVVSRPSDDDSTKHHGQAFPPRTRPRPLSIALGLWIRWLRIPVRFSVLFPLVIVLATALFGAVNDPEQVPLVVGGVLVFAGVYVSGAAFGLNPLGEAGEMRTVEFLSSTTSRTLVLGHLLAGLIVGTPIAVVGTVILSVAADLSVPVALAVGLLAVVLTVTSGCVAVAIGSVLPSRDAQRTYRGYEVATPSQWALVVYMVTAVFLSVIAGIGAFLVLLSTDPGTSAPLFVVASGVAVLVLLAVGYAGFRTAVTRFGAPPYERGEDQSEDSRRGTPNAEDTDESALGRAGTPTFTPTQEVRGLVLLGAFVVLRAVAARAWARYFPGGYSTDPVFLGFLGGIFLVLSVGLVYLGFTRWVGVDLRAWWFDRRQLGGDLGWGVVGIVLVLVATVGGVLALTLVFPGLTPVEEAGAAPSPTVTGEAVAGFGVNLLLGWFFGFAIAAFQEETLFRGFLQGLLQDRYGRSVAIVGQATIFTLAHLGYYPVSAWPLLLVVFLVGLVTGWLVDRRGTLLPAGIAHGFVG
;
A
#
# COMPACT_ATOMS: atom_id res chain seq x y z
N MET A 1 -34.76 34.25 11.40
CA MET A 1 -33.53 34.07 10.61
C MET A 1 -32.23 34.13 11.44
N SER A 2 -32.18 34.85 12.57
CA SER A 2 -30.97 34.98 13.40
C SER A 2 -30.50 33.68 14.08
N ALA A 3 -31.41 32.79 14.50
CA ALA A 3 -31.08 31.51 15.13
C ALA A 3 -30.43 30.51 14.15
N LEU A 4 -31.00 30.37 12.95
CA LEU A 4 -30.50 29.44 11.93
C LEU A 4 -29.13 29.88 11.38
N SER A 5 -28.91 31.19 11.22
CA SER A 5 -27.60 31.75 10.88
C SER A 5 -26.53 31.47 11.95
N LYS A 6 -26.91 31.48 13.24
CA LYS A 6 -26.01 31.11 14.35
C LYS A 6 -25.69 29.62 14.33
N ASP A 7 -26.70 28.77 14.16
CA ASP A 7 -26.52 27.31 14.08
C ASP A 7 -25.59 26.91 12.92
N VAL A 8 -25.75 27.54 11.74
CA VAL A 8 -24.87 27.30 10.59
C VAL A 8 -23.44 27.77 10.87
N ARG A 9 -23.25 28.96 11.49
CA ARG A 9 -21.92 29.44 11.86
C ARG A 9 -21.21 28.51 12.85
N HIS A 10 -21.90 28.09 13.90
CA HIS A 10 -21.36 27.15 14.88
C HIS A 10 -21.08 25.79 14.24
N GLY A 11 -21.99 25.28 13.41
CA GLY A 11 -21.81 24.03 12.66
C GLY A 11 -20.59 24.07 11.74
N LEU A 12 -20.41 25.14 10.95
CA LEU A 12 -19.22 25.32 10.12
C LEU A 12 -17.93 25.43 10.96
N GLY A 13 -18.00 26.05 12.14
CA GLY A 13 -16.90 26.07 13.11
C GLY A 13 -16.50 24.67 13.55
N ILE A 14 -17.48 23.84 13.93
CA ILE A 14 -17.29 22.43 14.30
C ILE A 14 -16.69 21.66 13.12
N ALA A 15 -17.28 21.77 11.92
CA ALA A 15 -16.78 21.08 10.73
C ALA A 15 -15.32 21.42 10.43
N ARG A 16 -14.93 22.69 10.56
CA ARG A 16 -13.54 23.15 10.37
C ARG A 16 -12.58 22.52 11.38
N VAL A 17 -12.98 22.45 12.65
CA VAL A 17 -12.16 21.83 13.71
C VAL A 17 -12.02 20.33 13.46
N GLU A 18 -13.10 19.63 13.14
CA GLU A 18 -13.07 18.19 12.85
C GLU A 18 -12.27 17.85 11.59
N LEU A 19 -12.36 18.69 10.54
CA LEU A 19 -11.51 18.55 9.35
C LEU A 19 -10.02 18.74 9.70
N ARG A 20 -9.68 19.78 10.47
CA ARG A 20 -8.30 20.00 10.93
C ARG A 20 -7.80 18.87 11.80
N ARG A 21 -8.65 18.36 12.70
CA ARG A 21 -8.33 17.21 13.56
C ARG A 21 -8.09 15.97 12.72
N SER A 22 -8.93 15.71 11.71
CA SER A 22 -8.76 14.58 10.78
C SER A 22 -7.48 14.69 9.97
N VAL A 23 -7.17 15.87 9.42
CA VAL A 23 -5.92 16.11 8.67
C VAL A 23 -4.70 15.97 9.59
N ARG A 24 -4.71 16.55 10.78
CA ARG A 24 -3.62 16.40 11.75
C ARG A 24 -3.48 14.96 12.23
N LYS A 25 -4.57 14.22 12.39
CA LYS A 25 -4.54 12.79 12.73
C LYS A 25 -3.91 11.99 11.60
N SER A 26 -4.27 12.26 10.34
CA SER A 26 -3.72 11.54 9.18
C SER A 26 -2.28 11.92 8.84
N PHE A 27 -1.90 13.20 8.98
CA PHE A 27 -0.64 13.76 8.46
C PHE A 27 0.22 14.49 9.49
N GLY A 28 -0.16 14.50 10.77
CA GLY A 28 0.50 15.35 11.78
C GLY A 28 1.87 14.89 12.23
N THR A 29 2.28 13.66 11.92
CA THR A 29 3.63 13.16 12.22
C THR A 29 4.41 12.92 10.95
N ARG A 30 5.70 13.27 10.96
CA ARG A 30 6.63 13.08 9.83
C ARG A 30 6.67 11.61 9.37
N LYS A 31 6.54 10.67 10.30
CA LYS A 31 6.44 9.23 10.00
C LYS A 31 5.21 8.92 9.14
N ARG A 32 4.04 9.47 9.48
CA ARG A 32 2.80 9.27 8.71
C ARG A 32 2.87 9.93 7.33
N GLN A 33 3.46 11.13 7.23
CA GLN A 33 3.66 11.80 5.94
C GLN A 33 4.56 10.99 4.99
N LEU A 34 5.66 10.42 5.50
CA LEU A 34 6.52 9.54 4.71
C LEU A 34 5.82 8.23 4.31
N THR A 35 4.97 7.68 5.18
CA THR A 35 4.14 6.51 4.84
C THR A 35 3.14 6.84 3.73
N VAL A 36 2.51 8.02 3.76
CA VAL A 36 1.63 8.48 2.68
C VAL A 36 2.41 8.60 1.37
N LEU A 37 3.58 9.25 1.40
CA LEU A 37 4.39 9.44 0.20
C LEU A 37 4.83 8.10 -0.37
N GLY A 38 5.24 7.15 0.48
CA GLY A 38 5.55 5.79 0.08
C GLY A 38 4.34 5.04 -0.48
N PHE A 39 3.16 5.22 0.11
CA PHE A 39 1.91 4.66 -0.41
C PHE A 39 1.56 5.24 -1.78
N VAL A 40 1.63 6.56 -1.96
CA VAL A 40 1.38 7.23 -3.23
C VAL A 40 2.39 6.79 -4.29
N ALA A 41 3.68 6.71 -3.95
CA ALA A 41 4.73 6.24 -4.87
C ALA A 41 4.56 4.77 -5.25
N LEU A 42 4.04 3.94 -4.34
CA LEU A 42 3.78 2.53 -4.62
C LEU A 42 2.48 2.32 -5.42
N PHE A 43 1.46 3.16 -5.20
CA PHE A 43 0.19 3.10 -5.90
C PHE A 43 0.18 3.90 -7.20
N SER A 44 1.18 4.75 -7.47
CA SER A 44 1.24 5.52 -8.71
C SER A 44 1.25 4.65 -9.99
N PRO A 45 1.89 3.47 -10.05
CA PRO A 45 1.76 2.57 -11.21
C PRO A 45 0.33 2.06 -11.40
N LEU A 46 -0.37 1.74 -10.31
CA LEU A 46 -1.79 1.37 -10.34
C LEU A 46 -2.64 2.54 -10.82
N LEU A 47 -2.42 3.76 -10.31
CA LEU A 47 -3.17 4.95 -10.73
C LEU A 47 -2.96 5.26 -12.21
N PHE A 48 -1.74 5.08 -12.73
CA PHE A 48 -1.49 5.22 -14.15
C PHE A 48 -2.15 4.10 -14.96
N PHE A 49 -2.08 2.86 -14.50
CA PHE A 49 -2.74 1.73 -15.16
C PHE A 49 -4.25 1.97 -15.28
N TRP A 50 -4.89 2.42 -14.20
CA TRP A 50 -6.29 2.86 -14.22
C TRP A 50 -6.52 4.04 -15.17
N GLY A 51 -5.60 5.01 -15.22
CA GLY A 51 -5.65 6.12 -16.16
C GLY A 51 -5.53 5.68 -17.62
N GLN A 52 -4.71 4.67 -17.92
CA GLN A 52 -4.59 4.07 -19.24
C GLN A 52 -5.86 3.34 -19.65
N ILE A 53 -6.43 2.51 -18.77
CA ILE A 53 -7.73 1.86 -19.01
C ILE A 53 -8.79 2.91 -19.34
N ALA A 54 -8.84 4.00 -18.55
CA ALA A 54 -9.79 5.08 -18.79
C ALA A 54 -9.54 5.78 -20.13
N TYR A 55 -8.27 6.06 -20.47
CA TYR A 55 -7.89 6.65 -21.76
C TYR A 55 -8.28 5.75 -22.93
N THR A 56 -8.00 4.46 -22.86
CA THR A 56 -8.40 3.51 -23.91
C THR A 56 -9.92 3.43 -24.04
N ALA A 57 -10.65 3.42 -22.92
CA ALA A 57 -12.11 3.43 -22.92
C ALA A 57 -12.69 4.72 -23.53
N GLY A 58 -12.09 5.88 -23.23
CA GLY A 58 -12.48 7.15 -23.83
C GLY A 58 -12.24 7.19 -25.34
N ARG A 59 -11.11 6.65 -25.80
CA ARG A 59 -10.79 6.56 -27.23
C ARG A 59 -11.76 5.62 -27.96
N GLU A 60 -12.13 4.51 -27.35
CA GLU A 60 -13.09 3.57 -27.94
C GLU A 60 -14.50 4.18 -27.99
N ALA A 61 -14.94 4.83 -26.91
CA ALA A 61 -16.20 5.55 -26.88
C ALA A 61 -16.26 6.64 -27.96
N ALA A 62 -15.18 7.38 -28.19
CA ALA A 62 -15.10 8.37 -29.27
C ALA A 62 -15.17 7.77 -30.68
N ARG A 63 -14.68 6.54 -30.87
CA ARG A 63 -14.74 5.82 -32.16
C ARG A 63 -16.12 5.24 -32.43
N GLU A 64 -16.72 4.60 -31.43
CA GLU A 64 -18.03 3.96 -31.54
C GLU A 64 -19.17 4.99 -31.43
N GLY A 65 -18.89 6.18 -30.90
CA GLY A 65 -19.87 7.23 -30.66
C GLY A 65 -20.86 6.91 -29.52
N THR A 66 -20.60 5.86 -28.74
CA THR A 66 -21.48 5.42 -27.65
C THR A 66 -20.68 5.01 -26.41
N VAL A 67 -21.36 4.93 -25.26
CA VAL A 67 -20.79 4.49 -23.99
C VAL A 67 -21.74 3.43 -23.40
N PRO A 68 -21.22 2.35 -22.77
CA PRO A 68 -22.05 1.35 -22.10
C PRO A 68 -22.66 1.91 -20.79
N LEU A 69 -23.69 2.75 -20.94
CA LEU A 69 -24.34 3.46 -19.83
C LEU A 69 -25.10 2.54 -18.88
N ASP A 70 -25.58 1.41 -19.38
CA ASP A 70 -26.20 0.33 -18.60
C ASP A 70 -25.23 -0.23 -17.56
N VAL A 71 -24.01 -0.53 -17.98
CA VAL A 71 -22.93 -1.02 -17.12
C VAL A 71 -22.54 0.03 -16.08
N LEU A 72 -22.30 1.27 -16.55
CA LEU A 72 -21.92 2.39 -15.67
C LEU A 72 -23.04 2.72 -14.67
N GLY A 73 -24.30 2.62 -15.10
CA GLY A 73 -25.47 2.84 -14.25
C GLY A 73 -25.58 1.80 -13.15
N VAL A 74 -25.37 0.52 -13.46
CA VAL A 74 -25.31 -0.56 -12.45
C VAL A 74 -24.17 -0.28 -11.47
N GLN A 75 -22.96 0.00 -11.95
CA GLN A 75 -21.82 0.32 -11.09
C GLN A 75 -22.06 1.53 -10.19
N LEU A 76 -22.68 2.60 -10.71
CA LEU A 76 -23.01 3.80 -9.95
C LEU A 76 -24.07 3.51 -8.88
N SER A 77 -25.12 2.74 -9.20
CA SER A 77 -26.13 2.31 -8.23
C SER A 77 -25.53 1.48 -7.09
N LEU A 78 -24.64 0.54 -7.43
CA LEU A 78 -23.91 -0.27 -6.43
C LEU A 78 -23.04 0.62 -5.55
N LEU A 79 -22.33 1.58 -6.15
CA LEU A 79 -21.48 2.54 -5.44
C LEU A 79 -22.30 3.38 -4.44
N VAL A 80 -23.43 3.93 -4.88
CA VAL A 80 -24.38 4.68 -4.06
C VAL A 80 -24.86 3.83 -2.89
N LEU A 81 -25.30 2.60 -3.15
CA LEU A 81 -25.77 1.68 -2.11
C LEU A 81 -24.69 1.39 -1.06
N VAL A 82 -23.48 1.03 -1.49
CA VAL A 82 -22.36 0.74 -0.61
C VAL A 82 -22.04 1.94 0.28
N PHE A 83 -21.96 3.15 -0.28
CA PHE A 83 -21.64 4.33 0.51
C PHE A 83 -22.76 4.78 1.45
N VAL A 84 -24.04 4.60 1.08
CA VAL A 84 -25.17 4.81 2.01
C VAL A 84 -25.06 3.84 3.20
N VAL A 85 -24.81 2.56 2.93
CA VAL A 85 -24.65 1.53 3.98
C VAL A 85 -23.45 1.84 4.86
N MET A 86 -22.31 2.21 4.29
CA MET A 86 -21.11 2.60 5.03
C MET A 86 -21.35 3.87 5.88
N GLY A 87 -22.08 4.85 5.36
CA GLY A 87 -22.52 6.03 6.11
C GLY A 87 -23.43 5.66 7.28
N ALA A 88 -24.37 4.75 7.08
CA ALA A 88 -25.26 4.26 8.14
C ALA A 88 -24.50 3.48 9.22
N LEU A 89 -23.59 2.58 8.82
CA LEU A 89 -22.72 1.84 9.74
C LEU A 89 -21.86 2.77 10.58
N ARG A 90 -21.34 3.85 9.99
CA ARG A 90 -20.58 4.85 10.73
C ARG A 90 -21.42 5.46 11.85
N VAL A 91 -22.66 5.87 11.56
CA VAL A 91 -23.56 6.42 12.58
C VAL A 91 -23.89 5.39 13.65
N VAL A 92 -24.14 4.13 13.27
CA VAL A 92 -24.41 3.03 14.21
C VAL A 92 -23.21 2.76 15.12
N GLN A 93 -21.99 2.82 14.59
CA GLN A 93 -20.75 2.58 15.34
C GLN A 93 -20.37 3.75 16.24
N GLN A 94 -20.58 4.99 15.78
CA GLN A 94 -20.26 6.19 16.55
C GLN A 94 -21.31 6.44 17.64
N GLY A 95 -22.60 6.27 17.33
CA GLY A 95 -23.72 6.51 18.23
C GLY A 95 -23.89 7.99 18.58
N ARG A 96 -22.97 8.55 19.36
CA ARG A 96 -22.96 9.95 19.80
C ARG A 96 -21.75 10.69 19.23
N PRO A 97 -21.81 12.04 19.12
CA PRO A 97 -20.64 12.84 18.76
C PRO A 97 -19.48 12.62 19.74
N GLU A 98 -18.25 12.66 19.23
CA GLU A 98 -17.07 12.62 20.09
C GLU A 98 -17.02 13.87 20.98
N GLY A 99 -16.85 13.70 22.30
CA GLY A 99 -16.93 14.81 23.26
C GLY A 99 -18.36 15.34 23.44
N ASP A 100 -19.36 14.44 23.39
CA ASP A 100 -20.80 14.74 23.52
C ASP A 100 -21.11 15.64 24.73
N SER A 101 -20.49 15.39 25.88
CA SER A 101 -20.69 16.16 27.12
C SER A 101 -20.36 17.65 26.97
N LEU A 102 -19.35 18.01 26.17
CA LEU A 102 -18.97 19.40 25.91
C LEU A 102 -19.72 19.97 24.70
N LEU A 103 -19.87 19.20 23.62
CA LEU A 103 -20.50 19.68 22.39
C LEU A 103 -22.00 19.90 22.54
N LEU A 104 -22.71 18.98 23.22
CA LEU A 104 -24.17 19.07 23.40
C LEU A 104 -24.58 20.05 24.49
N THR A 105 -23.63 20.49 25.34
CA THR A 105 -23.86 21.55 26.34
C THR A 105 -23.47 22.93 25.82
N ALA A 106 -22.44 23.03 24.97
CA ALA A 106 -21.95 24.30 24.44
C ALA A 106 -22.80 24.87 23.28
N THR A 107 -23.51 24.05 22.51
CA THR A 107 -24.32 24.50 21.37
C THR A 107 -25.55 23.63 21.13
N THR A 108 -26.42 24.04 20.20
CA THR A 108 -27.64 23.31 19.84
C THR A 108 -27.32 22.00 19.11
N PRO A 109 -28.13 20.93 19.28
CA PRO A 109 -27.99 19.69 18.52
C PRO A 109 -28.03 19.89 17.00
N ARG A 110 -28.78 20.90 16.53
CA ARG A 110 -28.86 21.26 15.12
C ARG A 110 -27.52 21.77 14.60
N ALA A 111 -26.85 22.65 15.33
CA ALA A 111 -25.51 23.14 14.99
C ALA A 111 -24.48 21.99 14.96
N VAL A 112 -24.53 21.08 15.94
CA VAL A 112 -23.66 19.89 15.95
C VAL A 112 -23.92 19.01 14.73
N LEU A 113 -25.18 18.75 14.39
CA LEU A 113 -25.54 17.94 13.23
C LEU A 113 -25.06 18.57 11.92
N VAL A 114 -25.25 19.89 11.73
CA VAL A 114 -24.70 20.63 10.58
C VAL A 114 -23.19 20.42 10.49
N GLY A 115 -22.47 20.57 11.60
CA GLY A 115 -21.01 20.41 11.60
C GLY A 115 -20.56 19.01 11.22
N LEU A 116 -21.23 17.98 11.76
CA LEU A 116 -20.91 16.58 11.46
C LEU A 116 -21.28 16.18 10.04
N THR A 117 -22.42 16.62 9.50
CA THR A 117 -22.82 16.31 8.12
C THR A 117 -21.91 17.01 7.12
N VAL A 118 -21.59 18.30 7.32
CA VAL A 118 -20.65 19.03 6.45
C VAL A 118 -19.26 18.39 6.50
N HIS A 119 -18.77 18.05 7.69
CA HIS A 119 -17.50 17.35 7.84
C HIS A 119 -17.48 16.03 7.06
N SER A 120 -18.53 15.23 7.22
CA SER A 120 -18.66 13.91 6.58
C SER A 120 -18.82 14.01 5.06
N ALA A 121 -19.58 15.00 4.58
CA ALA A 121 -19.80 15.23 3.16
C ALA A 121 -18.49 15.66 2.48
N ILE A 122 -17.74 16.59 3.09
CA ILE A 122 -16.43 17.00 2.56
C ILE A 122 -15.46 15.82 2.50
N GLN A 123 -15.44 14.98 3.54
CA GLN A 123 -14.59 13.78 3.54
C GLN A 123 -14.99 12.77 2.47
N LEU A 124 -16.29 12.44 2.35
CA LEU A 124 -16.75 11.47 1.37
C LEU A 124 -16.61 11.98 -0.07
N VAL A 125 -17.03 13.21 -0.32
CA VAL A 125 -16.88 13.86 -1.64
C VAL A 125 -15.41 13.93 -1.99
N GLY A 126 -14.52 14.38 -1.10
CA GLY A 126 -13.08 14.42 -1.36
C GLY A 126 -12.49 13.03 -1.63
N PHE A 127 -12.93 12.02 -0.88
CA PHE A 127 -12.49 10.63 -1.04
C PHE A 127 -12.89 10.02 -2.38
N VAL A 128 -14.13 10.28 -2.84
CA VAL A 128 -14.65 9.75 -4.11
C VAL A 128 -14.17 10.57 -5.30
N LEU A 129 -14.13 11.91 -5.16
CA LEU A 129 -13.77 12.80 -6.24
C LEU A 129 -12.32 12.56 -6.70
N PHE A 130 -11.40 12.23 -5.80
CA PHE A 130 -10.01 11.95 -6.16
C PHE A 130 -9.84 10.80 -7.20
N PRO A 131 -10.27 9.56 -6.93
CA PRO A 131 -10.18 8.48 -7.92
C PRO A 131 -11.09 8.73 -9.13
N THR A 132 -12.27 9.33 -8.95
CA THR A 132 -13.17 9.65 -10.07
C THR A 132 -12.55 10.68 -11.02
N LEU A 133 -11.85 11.70 -10.52
CA LEU A 133 -11.13 12.67 -11.35
C LEU A 133 -9.96 12.06 -12.10
N LEU A 134 -9.23 11.12 -11.49
CA LEU A 134 -8.15 10.41 -12.18
C LEU A 134 -8.70 9.59 -13.35
N PHE A 135 -9.80 8.86 -13.12
CA PHE A 135 -10.45 8.08 -14.16
C PHE A 135 -11.09 8.97 -15.23
N ALA A 136 -11.90 9.96 -14.83
CA ALA A 136 -12.54 10.89 -15.75
C ALA A 136 -11.52 11.72 -16.54
N GLY A 137 -10.37 12.05 -15.95
CA GLY A 137 -9.27 12.70 -16.65
C GLY A 137 -8.65 11.83 -17.73
N GLY A 138 -8.36 10.56 -17.42
CA GLY A 138 -7.90 9.60 -18.43
C GLY A 138 -8.93 9.43 -19.56
N PHE A 139 -10.20 9.23 -19.22
CA PHE A 139 -11.30 9.10 -20.18
C PHE A 139 -11.47 10.35 -21.05
N ALA A 140 -11.49 11.54 -20.45
CA ALA A 140 -11.64 12.80 -21.16
C ALA A 140 -10.49 13.07 -22.13
N LEU A 141 -9.26 12.70 -21.75
CA LEU A 141 -8.09 12.77 -22.63
C LEU A 141 -8.21 11.80 -23.80
N GLY A 142 -8.68 10.56 -23.56
CA GLY A 142 -8.87 9.56 -24.61
C GLY A 142 -10.00 9.88 -25.57
N ALA A 143 -11.08 10.48 -25.06
CA ALA A 143 -12.23 10.90 -25.84
C ALA A 143 -12.05 12.28 -26.51
N GLU A 144 -10.94 12.98 -26.24
CA GLU A 144 -10.68 14.37 -26.68
C GLU A 144 -11.76 15.38 -26.23
N MET A 145 -12.40 15.11 -25.09
CA MET A 145 -13.53 15.87 -24.56
C MET A 145 -13.26 16.35 -23.12
N PRO A 146 -12.52 17.45 -22.93
CA PRO A 146 -12.14 17.92 -21.59
C PRO A 146 -13.33 18.40 -20.74
N SER A 147 -14.47 18.71 -21.37
CA SER A 147 -15.71 19.09 -20.67
C SER A 147 -16.18 18.01 -19.69
N ILE A 148 -15.94 16.73 -20.00
CA ILE A 148 -16.30 15.57 -19.17
C ILE A 148 -15.71 15.69 -17.76
N LEU A 149 -14.51 16.25 -17.61
CA LEU A 149 -13.89 16.42 -16.30
C LEU A 149 -14.72 17.38 -15.43
N LEU A 150 -15.13 18.52 -15.99
CA LEU A 150 -15.89 19.54 -15.26
C LEU A 150 -17.30 19.06 -14.92
N THR A 151 -18.00 18.47 -15.89
CA THR A 151 -19.35 17.93 -15.71
C THR A 151 -19.37 16.78 -14.70
N THR A 152 -18.33 15.94 -14.69
CA THR A 152 -18.15 14.90 -13.66
C THR A 152 -18.04 15.49 -12.26
N VAL A 153 -17.25 16.56 -12.06
CA VAL A 153 -17.13 17.23 -10.75
C VAL A 153 -18.50 17.75 -10.29
N VAL A 154 -19.22 18.41 -11.20
CA VAL A 154 -20.54 18.99 -10.93
C VAL A 154 -21.58 17.92 -10.61
N ALA A 155 -21.50 16.74 -11.22
CA ALA A 155 -22.39 15.62 -10.93
C ALA A 155 -22.05 14.89 -9.61
N VAL A 156 -20.76 14.68 -9.31
CA VAL A 156 -20.31 13.91 -8.13
C VAL A 156 -20.64 14.63 -6.81
N ILE A 157 -20.44 15.95 -6.74
CA ILE A 157 -20.63 16.73 -5.50
C ILE A 157 -22.06 16.58 -4.93
N PRO A 158 -23.15 16.90 -5.66
CA PRO A 158 -24.51 16.77 -5.13
C PRO A 158 -24.90 15.32 -4.86
N LEU A 159 -24.52 14.38 -5.72
CA LEU A 159 -24.81 12.95 -5.51
C LEU A 159 -24.22 12.44 -4.20
N PHE A 160 -22.92 12.64 -3.97
CA PHE A 160 -22.27 12.12 -2.77
C PHE A 160 -22.59 12.92 -1.50
N THR A 161 -23.04 14.16 -1.64
CA THR A 161 -23.68 14.90 -0.55
C THR A 161 -25.01 14.26 -0.16
N ALA A 162 -25.87 13.94 -1.13
CA ALA A 162 -27.13 13.23 -0.89
C ALA A 162 -26.88 11.85 -0.25
N VAL A 163 -25.92 11.08 -0.76
CA VAL A 163 -25.49 9.78 -0.19
C VAL A 163 -25.07 9.93 1.28
N THR A 164 -24.31 10.98 1.62
CA THR A 164 -23.87 11.22 3.00
C THR A 164 -25.06 11.46 3.95
N VAL A 165 -26.01 12.29 3.52
CA VAL A 165 -27.20 12.61 4.33
C VAL A 165 -28.13 11.41 4.43
N SER A 166 -28.34 10.68 3.33
CA SER A 166 -29.08 9.41 3.30
C SER A 166 -28.49 8.39 4.28
N GLY A 167 -27.18 8.16 4.23
CA GLY A 167 -26.50 7.28 5.18
C GLY A 167 -26.67 7.73 6.63
N THR A 168 -26.66 9.05 6.88
CA THR A 168 -26.90 9.60 8.22
C THR A 168 -28.32 9.27 8.72
N VAL A 169 -29.34 9.51 7.91
CA VAL A 169 -30.74 9.22 8.25
C VAL A 169 -30.97 7.73 8.44
N VAL A 170 -30.49 6.89 7.52
CA VAL A 170 -30.61 5.43 7.61
C VAL A 170 -29.94 4.92 8.89
N GLY A 171 -28.73 5.41 9.20
CA GLY A 171 -28.03 5.05 10.43
C GLY A 171 -28.80 5.45 11.69
N GLN A 172 -29.37 6.65 11.73
CA GLN A 172 -30.21 7.10 12.85
C GLN A 172 -31.45 6.22 13.02
N LEU A 173 -32.13 5.87 11.92
CA LEU A 173 -33.30 4.99 11.94
C LEU A 173 -32.94 3.59 12.45
N VAL A 174 -31.80 3.04 12.01
CA VAL A 174 -31.30 1.74 12.49
C VAL A 174 -31.02 1.79 13.99
N VAL A 175 -30.34 2.83 14.48
CA VAL A 175 -30.06 2.98 15.91
C VAL A 175 -31.35 3.09 16.73
N LEU A 176 -32.31 3.91 16.29
CA LEU A 176 -33.61 4.02 16.96
C LEU A 176 -34.36 2.69 16.95
N GLY A 177 -34.39 1.98 15.83
CA GLY A 177 -34.98 0.64 15.75
C GLY A 177 -34.31 -0.36 16.69
N LEU A 178 -32.98 -0.26 16.90
CA LEU A 178 -32.25 -1.13 17.85
C LEU A 178 -32.58 -0.78 19.30
N LEU A 179 -32.87 0.49 19.59
CA LEU A 179 -33.33 0.92 20.91
C LEU A 179 -34.75 0.40 21.20
N GLU A 180 -35.66 0.48 20.22
CA GLU A 180 -37.08 0.18 20.41
C GLU A 180 -37.41 -1.33 20.25
N SER A 181 -36.70 -2.07 19.38
CA SER A 181 -37.07 -3.44 19.00
C SER A 181 -36.04 -4.51 19.39
N GLY A 182 -36.47 -5.48 20.20
CA GLY A 182 -35.67 -6.67 20.51
C GLY A 182 -35.46 -7.61 19.31
N VAL A 183 -36.36 -7.61 18.33
CA VAL A 183 -36.22 -8.41 17.10
C VAL A 183 -35.06 -7.88 16.25
N LEU A 184 -34.98 -6.55 16.08
CA LEU A 184 -33.89 -5.95 15.33
C LEU A 184 -32.54 -6.18 16.03
N ARG A 185 -32.52 -6.16 17.37
CA ARG A 185 -31.32 -6.54 18.15
C ARG A 185 -30.91 -7.99 17.91
N LYS A 186 -31.84 -8.94 17.81
CA LYS A 186 -31.52 -10.34 17.45
C LYS A 186 -30.99 -10.44 16.01
N ALA A 187 -31.65 -9.79 15.05
CA ALA A 187 -31.23 -9.77 13.64
C ALA A 187 -29.84 -9.15 13.45
N SER A 188 -29.50 -8.12 14.24
CA SER A 188 -28.19 -7.46 14.18
C SER A 188 -27.00 -8.39 14.48
N ARG A 189 -27.23 -9.56 15.11
CA ARG A 189 -26.19 -10.56 15.38
C ARG A 189 -25.66 -11.20 14.10
N VAL A 190 -26.51 -11.40 13.10
CA VAL A 190 -26.14 -12.01 11.80
C VAL A 190 -25.88 -10.94 10.74
N PHE A 191 -26.29 -9.69 11.00
CA PHE A 191 -26.16 -8.57 10.08
C PHE A 191 -24.73 -8.39 9.54
N GLY A 192 -23.68 -8.59 10.35
CA GLY A 192 -22.30 -8.49 9.87
C GLY A 192 -21.96 -9.53 8.79
N VAL A 193 -22.46 -10.77 8.91
CA VAL A 193 -22.26 -11.83 7.92
C VAL A 193 -23.11 -11.57 6.68
N VAL A 194 -24.37 -11.16 6.85
CA VAL A 194 -25.24 -10.80 5.72
C VAL A 194 -24.65 -9.64 4.95
N LEU A 195 -24.21 -8.59 5.63
CA LEU A 195 -23.56 -7.43 5.03
C LEU A 195 -22.31 -7.84 4.25
N LEU A 196 -21.50 -8.72 4.82
CA LEU A 196 -20.32 -9.27 4.15
C LEU A 196 -20.71 -9.98 2.83
N LEU A 197 -21.68 -10.89 2.88
CA LEU A 197 -22.15 -11.62 1.69
C LEU A 197 -22.75 -10.68 0.64
N VAL A 198 -23.49 -9.66 1.07
CA VAL A 198 -24.04 -8.63 0.19
C VAL A 198 -22.90 -7.85 -0.46
N LEU A 199 -21.93 -7.32 0.30
CA LEU A 199 -20.78 -6.61 -0.27
C LEU A 199 -19.98 -7.50 -1.25
N MET A 200 -19.90 -8.80 -0.98
CA MET A 200 -19.30 -9.79 -1.88
C MET A 200 -20.04 -9.87 -3.21
N ALA A 201 -21.36 -10.06 -3.16
CA ALA A 201 -22.23 -10.14 -4.34
C ALA A 201 -22.21 -8.82 -5.14
N LEU A 202 -22.23 -7.67 -4.45
CA LEU A 202 -22.13 -6.35 -5.09
C LEU A 202 -20.76 -6.14 -5.75
N SER A 203 -19.68 -6.65 -5.15
CA SER A 203 -18.33 -6.58 -5.75
C SER A 203 -18.23 -7.42 -7.03
N TYR A 204 -18.82 -8.61 -7.04
CA TYR A 204 -18.95 -9.43 -8.26
C TYR A 204 -19.79 -8.71 -9.33
N ALA A 205 -20.96 -8.18 -8.95
CA ALA A 205 -21.85 -7.45 -9.85
C ALA A 205 -21.18 -6.19 -10.46
N ALA A 206 -20.28 -5.53 -9.74
CA ALA A 206 -19.55 -4.38 -10.29
C ALA A 206 -18.55 -4.77 -11.39
N MET A 207 -17.99 -5.99 -11.34
CA MET A 207 -16.94 -6.46 -12.26
C MET A 207 -17.45 -7.32 -13.42
N ALA A 208 -18.58 -8.01 -13.26
CA ALA A 208 -19.11 -8.91 -14.27
C ALA A 208 -19.29 -8.29 -15.68
N PRO A 209 -19.72 -7.02 -15.85
CA PRO A 209 -19.85 -6.42 -17.17
C PRO A 209 -18.52 -6.21 -17.90
N VAL A 210 -17.45 -5.86 -17.17
CA VAL A 210 -16.10 -5.65 -17.72
C VAL A 210 -15.53 -6.94 -18.31
N MET A 211 -16.10 -8.08 -17.94
CA MET A 211 -15.59 -9.42 -18.21
C MET A 211 -16.48 -10.19 -19.20
N GLY A 212 -17.44 -9.51 -19.83
CA GLY A 212 -18.38 -10.13 -20.76
C GLY A 212 -19.49 -10.94 -20.08
N ALA A 213 -19.61 -10.92 -18.75
CA ALA A 213 -20.66 -11.62 -17.99
C ALA A 213 -21.88 -10.73 -17.68
N GLY A 214 -22.08 -9.66 -18.46
CA GLY A 214 -23.12 -8.63 -18.25
C GLY A 214 -24.56 -9.15 -18.34
N GLU A 215 -24.81 -10.23 -19.10
CA GLU A 215 -26.16 -10.82 -19.22
C GLU A 215 -26.73 -11.28 -17.87
N SER A 216 -25.87 -11.75 -16.96
CA SER A 216 -26.27 -12.16 -15.61
C SER A 216 -26.82 -11.02 -14.75
N LEU A 217 -26.56 -9.76 -15.14
CA LEU A 217 -26.99 -8.55 -14.45
C LEU A 217 -28.15 -7.83 -15.14
N ALA A 218 -28.66 -8.35 -16.26
CA ALA A 218 -29.83 -7.80 -16.94
C ALA A 218 -31.04 -7.56 -16.00
N PRO A 219 -31.34 -8.40 -14.98
CA PRO A 219 -32.41 -8.12 -14.02
C PRO A 219 -32.18 -6.87 -13.16
N LEU A 220 -30.93 -6.45 -12.95
CA LEU A 220 -30.56 -5.27 -12.17
C LEU A 220 -30.60 -3.98 -12.99
N ALA A 221 -30.70 -4.04 -14.32
CA ALA A 221 -30.77 -2.87 -15.19
C ALA A 221 -31.96 -1.96 -14.85
N VAL A 222 -33.11 -2.54 -14.46
CA VAL A 222 -34.30 -1.78 -14.04
C VAL A 222 -34.03 -0.98 -12.76
N VAL A 223 -33.27 -1.55 -11.81
CA VAL A 223 -32.87 -0.87 -10.57
C VAL A 223 -31.84 0.22 -10.87
N ALA A 224 -31.05 0.05 -11.94
CA ALA A 224 -30.04 0.99 -12.36
C ALA A 224 -30.58 2.18 -13.17
N LEU A 225 -31.83 2.15 -13.64
CA LEU A 225 -32.43 3.22 -14.47
C LEU A 225 -32.19 4.63 -13.90
N PRO A 226 -32.45 4.94 -12.61
CA PRO A 226 -32.19 6.28 -12.09
C PRO A 226 -30.71 6.68 -12.16
N ALA A 227 -29.78 5.73 -12.02
CA ALA A 227 -28.36 6.01 -12.15
C ALA A 227 -27.96 6.25 -13.61
N ILE A 228 -28.56 5.55 -14.57
CA ILE A 228 -28.38 5.78 -16.00
C ILE A 228 -28.84 7.20 -16.38
N GLU A 229 -30.03 7.60 -15.93
CA GLU A 229 -30.56 8.96 -16.11
C GLU A 229 -29.64 10.02 -15.46
N TYR A 230 -29.07 9.71 -14.30
CA TYR A 230 -28.14 10.62 -13.63
C TYR A 230 -26.78 10.75 -14.36
N LEU A 231 -26.34 9.71 -15.07
CA LEU A 231 -25.11 9.74 -15.86
C LEU A 231 -25.18 10.72 -17.04
N ALA A 232 -26.38 11.12 -17.48
CA ALA A 232 -26.54 12.18 -18.47
C ALA A 232 -25.82 13.48 -18.06
N PHE A 233 -25.79 13.80 -16.76
CA PHE A 233 -25.08 14.98 -16.22
C PHE A 233 -23.56 14.91 -16.40
N VAL A 234 -22.97 13.72 -16.47
CA VAL A 234 -21.52 13.52 -16.67
C VAL A 234 -21.13 13.81 -18.12
N PHE A 235 -22.00 13.50 -19.07
CA PHE A 235 -21.73 13.64 -20.51
C PHE A 235 -22.41 14.87 -21.14
N VAL A 236 -22.87 15.83 -20.33
CA VAL A 236 -23.50 17.06 -20.85
C VAL A 236 -22.58 17.79 -21.81
N GLY A 237 -23.11 18.13 -22.98
CA GLY A 237 -22.37 18.85 -24.02
C GLY A 237 -21.38 17.97 -24.79
N THR A 238 -21.50 16.65 -24.68
CA THR A 238 -20.74 15.69 -25.51
C THR A 238 -21.71 14.84 -26.35
N PRO A 239 -21.25 14.29 -27.50
CA PRO A 239 -22.05 13.36 -28.29
C PRO A 239 -22.13 11.95 -27.69
N LEU A 240 -21.40 11.66 -26.60
CA LEU A 240 -21.26 10.33 -26.01
C LEU A 240 -22.40 9.97 -25.04
N GLY A 241 -23.08 10.98 -24.51
CA GLY A 241 -24.16 10.81 -23.53
C GLY A 241 -25.55 10.91 -24.15
N PRO A 242 -26.58 10.42 -23.44
CA PRO A 242 -27.95 10.69 -23.84
C PRO A 242 -28.23 12.20 -23.69
N PRO A 243 -29.09 12.79 -24.54
CA PRO A 243 -29.52 14.16 -24.36
C PRO A 243 -30.21 14.33 -23.00
N LEU A 244 -30.11 15.53 -22.42
CA LEU A 244 -30.84 15.86 -21.19
C LEU A 244 -32.35 15.82 -21.48
N ASP A 245 -32.98 14.74 -21.09
CA ASP A 245 -34.41 14.52 -21.22
C ASP A 245 -35.14 14.86 -19.92
N VAL A 246 -36.46 14.69 -19.91
CA VAL A 246 -37.27 14.95 -18.72
C VAL A 246 -36.89 13.99 -17.58
N GLY A 247 -36.55 12.74 -17.88
CA GLY A 247 -36.11 11.74 -16.90
C GLY A 247 -34.85 12.19 -16.14
N SER A 248 -33.79 12.51 -16.87
CA SER A 248 -32.53 13.04 -16.34
C SER A 248 -32.73 14.25 -15.44
N VAL A 249 -33.54 15.23 -15.86
CA VAL A 249 -33.83 16.44 -15.07
C VAL A 249 -34.58 16.12 -13.79
N VAL A 250 -35.60 15.24 -13.84
CA VAL A 250 -36.36 14.82 -12.65
C VAL A 250 -35.45 14.10 -11.65
N VAL A 251 -34.58 13.21 -12.11
CA VAL A 251 -33.63 12.50 -11.24
C VAL A 251 -32.62 13.46 -10.64
N GLY A 252 -32.03 14.36 -11.45
CA GLY A 252 -31.10 15.38 -10.98
C GLY A 252 -31.72 16.29 -9.90
N ALA A 253 -32.93 16.78 -10.16
CA ALA A 253 -33.69 17.58 -9.20
C ALA A 253 -34.00 16.80 -7.92
N SER A 254 -34.35 15.51 -8.04
CA SER A 254 -34.60 14.63 -6.89
C SER A 254 -33.37 14.45 -6.01
N VAL A 255 -32.18 14.26 -6.61
CA VAL A 255 -30.90 14.18 -5.87
C VAL A 255 -30.65 15.47 -5.09
N VAL A 256 -30.76 16.63 -5.73
CA VAL A 256 -30.52 17.93 -5.07
C VAL A 256 -31.57 18.21 -3.99
N ALA A 257 -32.84 17.95 -4.26
CA ALA A 257 -33.94 18.16 -3.31
C ALA A 257 -33.89 17.21 -2.11
N SER A 258 -33.32 16.00 -2.28
CA SER A 258 -33.17 15.03 -1.19
C SER A 258 -32.25 15.53 -0.08
N ILE A 259 -31.24 16.36 -0.39
CA ILE A 259 -30.25 16.85 0.58
C ILE A 259 -30.94 17.65 1.72
N PRO A 260 -31.66 18.76 1.44
CA PRO A 260 -32.35 19.50 2.50
C PRO A 260 -33.49 18.68 3.12
N ALA A 261 -34.22 17.88 2.34
CA ALA A 261 -35.34 17.08 2.85
C ALA A 261 -34.88 16.05 3.90
N LEU A 262 -33.87 15.24 3.57
CA LEU A 262 -33.29 14.25 4.47
C LEU A 262 -32.55 14.92 5.63
N PHE A 263 -31.94 16.09 5.42
CA PHE A 263 -31.33 16.83 6.52
C PHE A 263 -32.37 17.29 7.55
N VAL A 264 -33.55 17.75 7.11
CA VAL A 264 -34.67 18.06 8.01
C VAL A 264 -35.08 16.81 8.81
N VAL A 265 -35.20 15.65 8.17
CA VAL A 265 -35.47 14.38 8.87
C VAL A 265 -34.37 14.09 9.91
N ALA A 266 -33.09 14.22 9.53
CA ALA A 266 -31.97 13.96 10.42
C ALA A 266 -31.99 14.87 11.67
N THR A 267 -32.39 16.15 11.53
CA THR A 267 -32.51 17.08 12.67
C THR A 267 -33.63 16.70 13.64
N ARG A 268 -34.66 15.98 13.18
CA ARG A 268 -35.76 15.48 14.01
C ARG A 268 -35.37 14.19 14.75
N LEU A 269 -34.58 13.35 14.12
CA LEU A 269 -34.13 12.07 14.69
C LEU A 269 -32.97 12.24 15.68
N ALA A 270 -32.05 13.17 15.43
CA ALA A 270 -30.82 13.32 16.23
C ALA A 270 -31.07 13.50 17.75
N PRO A 271 -32.01 14.35 18.23
CA PRO A 271 -32.24 14.50 19.66
C PRO A 271 -32.76 13.22 20.33
N ARG A 272 -33.61 12.44 19.64
CA ARG A 272 -34.12 11.16 20.17
C ARG A 272 -33.01 10.14 20.40
N LEU A 273 -31.95 10.23 19.60
CA LEU A 273 -30.82 9.32 19.66
C LEU A 273 -29.76 9.79 20.66
N TRP A 274 -29.39 11.09 20.63
CA TRP A 274 -28.31 11.61 21.48
C TRP A 274 -28.69 11.73 22.95
N PHE A 275 -29.97 11.97 23.26
CA PHE A 275 -30.48 12.08 24.63
C PHE A 275 -31.14 10.79 25.14
N ALA A 276 -30.99 9.65 24.44
CA ALA A 276 -31.46 8.37 24.94
C ALA A 276 -30.58 7.88 26.10
N ASP A 277 -31.18 7.48 27.23
CA ASP A 277 -30.47 6.96 28.41
C ASP A 277 -29.79 5.61 28.15
N ALA A 278 -30.33 4.82 27.22
CA ALA A 278 -29.80 3.53 26.84
C ALA A 278 -29.01 3.62 25.53
N THR A 279 -27.91 2.87 25.45
CA THR A 279 -27.19 2.63 24.19
C THR A 279 -27.62 1.29 23.59
N PRO A 280 -27.65 1.14 22.25
CA PRO A 280 -27.98 -0.13 21.61
C PRO A 280 -27.13 -1.28 22.13
N THR A 281 -25.84 -1.04 22.37
CA THR A 281 -24.90 -2.02 22.90
C THR A 281 -25.28 -2.50 24.31
N GLY A 282 -25.72 -1.59 25.19
CA GLY A 282 -26.18 -1.93 26.53
C GLY A 282 -27.47 -2.77 26.54
N LEU A 283 -28.39 -2.50 25.61
CA LEU A 283 -29.63 -3.27 25.47
C LEU A 283 -29.40 -4.66 24.87
N ILE A 284 -28.57 -4.77 23.81
CA ILE A 284 -28.18 -6.06 23.22
C ILE A 284 -27.53 -6.96 24.28
N GLN A 285 -26.78 -6.37 25.22
CA GLN A 285 -26.15 -7.07 26.32
C GLN A 285 -27.16 -7.55 27.37
N ARG A 286 -28.11 -6.70 27.79
CA ARG A 286 -29.19 -7.10 28.71
C ARG A 286 -29.97 -8.29 28.15
N ASP A 287 -30.26 -8.27 26.85
CA ASP A 287 -31.00 -9.35 26.17
C ASP A 287 -30.17 -10.64 25.98
N ALA A 288 -28.85 -10.58 26.13
CA ALA A 288 -27.95 -11.73 26.00
C ALA A 288 -27.64 -12.42 27.35
N LEU A 289 -27.94 -11.76 28.47
CA LEU A 289 -27.81 -12.35 29.80
C LEU A 289 -28.97 -13.32 30.06
N PRO A 290 -28.72 -14.52 30.62
CA PRO A 290 -29.80 -15.42 31.03
C PRO A 290 -30.74 -14.73 32.01
N THR A 291 -32.05 -14.78 31.76
CA THR A 291 -33.09 -14.26 32.64
C THR A 291 -33.04 -15.01 33.98
N GLY A 292 -32.41 -14.39 34.99
CA GLY A 292 -32.24 -14.97 36.32
C GLY A 292 -31.12 -14.36 37.17
N VAL A 293 -30.17 -13.64 36.56
CA VAL A 293 -29.05 -13.00 37.28
C VAL A 293 -29.32 -11.50 37.45
N VAL A 294 -30.37 -11.15 38.16
CA VAL A 294 -30.49 -9.82 38.81
C VAL A 294 -30.39 -10.06 40.31
N SER A 295 -29.21 -10.49 40.74
CA SER A 295 -28.85 -10.37 42.15
C SER A 295 -28.43 -8.93 42.35
N ARG A 296 -29.17 -8.19 43.19
CA ARG A 296 -28.62 -6.99 43.86
C ARG A 296 -27.22 -7.36 44.38
N PRO A 297 -26.20 -6.50 44.25
CA PRO A 297 -24.94 -6.75 44.92
C PRO A 297 -25.24 -6.75 46.43
N SER A 298 -25.34 -7.92 47.02
CA SER A 298 -25.28 -8.09 48.46
C SER A 298 -23.82 -7.90 48.84
N ASP A 299 -23.54 -6.98 49.75
CA ASP A 299 -22.21 -6.65 50.28
C ASP A 299 -21.47 -7.83 50.97
N ASP A 300 -22.01 -9.05 50.89
CA ASP A 300 -21.51 -10.24 51.60
C ASP A 300 -20.67 -11.20 50.72
N ASP A 301 -20.49 -10.92 49.42
CA ASP A 301 -19.72 -11.78 48.50
C ASP A 301 -18.27 -11.32 48.24
N SER A 302 -17.76 -10.43 49.10
CA SER A 302 -16.41 -9.86 48.98
C SER A 302 -15.28 -10.85 49.29
N THR A 303 -15.59 -12.07 49.74
CA THR A 303 -14.59 -13.07 50.18
C THR A 303 -14.47 -14.32 49.31
N LYS A 304 -15.38 -14.56 48.33
CA LYS A 304 -15.41 -15.83 47.57
C LYS A 304 -15.04 -15.72 46.08
N HIS A 305 -14.90 -14.52 45.53
CA HIS A 305 -14.30 -14.33 44.21
C HIS A 305 -12.78 -14.20 44.29
N HIS A 306 -12.12 -15.25 44.76
CA HIS A 306 -10.72 -15.46 44.41
C HIS A 306 -10.64 -15.55 42.88
N GLY A 307 -9.99 -14.55 42.29
CA GLY A 307 -9.92 -14.35 40.85
C GLY A 307 -9.61 -15.64 40.13
N GLN A 308 -10.47 -15.99 39.18
CA GLN A 308 -10.25 -17.13 38.28
C GLN A 308 -8.80 -17.10 37.82
N ALA A 309 -8.06 -18.12 38.23
CA ALA A 309 -6.63 -18.20 38.02
C ALA A 309 -6.33 -17.97 36.54
N PHE A 310 -5.46 -16.99 36.27
CA PHE A 310 -4.76 -16.87 34.99
C PHE A 310 -4.27 -18.28 34.57
N PRO A 311 -4.27 -18.60 33.26
CA PRO A 311 -3.90 -19.94 32.78
C PRO A 311 -2.64 -20.46 33.48
N PRO A 312 -2.59 -21.76 33.82
CA PRO A 312 -1.59 -22.32 34.72
C PRO A 312 -0.16 -21.90 34.31
N ARG A 313 0.59 -21.39 35.29
CA ARG A 313 1.97 -20.87 35.17
C ARG A 313 3.02 -21.92 34.74
N THR A 314 2.59 -23.14 34.42
CA THR A 314 3.45 -24.29 34.08
C THR A 314 3.84 -24.36 32.60
N ARG A 315 3.28 -23.49 31.75
CA ARG A 315 3.60 -23.41 30.31
C ARG A 315 4.73 -22.40 30.03
N PRO A 316 5.47 -22.55 28.90
CA PRO A 316 6.48 -21.57 28.50
C PRO A 316 5.85 -20.17 28.43
N ARG A 317 6.52 -19.18 29.04
CA ARG A 317 5.99 -17.81 29.24
C ARG A 317 5.37 -17.19 27.97
N PRO A 318 5.95 -17.32 26.76
CA PRO A 318 5.33 -16.83 25.52
C PRO A 318 3.96 -17.45 25.20
N LEU A 319 3.79 -18.75 25.43
CA LEU A 319 2.54 -19.45 25.16
C LEU A 319 1.44 -19.01 26.13
N SER A 320 1.78 -18.77 27.40
CA SER A 320 0.83 -18.25 28.39
C SER A 320 0.35 -16.84 28.01
N ILE A 321 1.24 -15.99 27.48
CA ILE A 321 0.88 -14.68 26.95
C ILE A 321 -0.05 -14.83 25.73
N ALA A 322 0.29 -15.72 24.78
CA ALA A 322 -0.51 -15.97 23.59
C ALA A 322 -1.95 -16.42 23.94
N LEU A 323 -2.09 -17.36 24.88
CA LEU A 323 -3.39 -17.82 25.36
C LEU A 323 -4.15 -16.72 26.11
N GLY A 324 -3.44 -15.90 26.90
CA GLY A 324 -4.03 -14.74 27.57
C GLY A 324 -4.58 -13.70 26.57
N LEU A 325 -3.86 -13.45 25.48
CA LEU A 325 -4.32 -12.59 24.38
C LEU A 325 -5.59 -13.16 23.73
N TRP A 326 -5.62 -14.45 23.43
CA TRP A 326 -6.82 -15.12 22.91
C TRP A 326 -8.03 -14.98 23.82
N ILE A 327 -7.88 -15.26 25.12
CA ILE A 327 -8.98 -15.11 26.09
C ILE A 327 -9.49 -13.66 26.11
N ARG A 328 -8.58 -12.67 26.09
CA ARG A 328 -8.93 -11.24 26.08
C ARG A 328 -9.68 -10.85 24.80
N TRP A 329 -9.21 -11.33 23.66
CA TRP A 329 -9.78 -11.00 22.34
C TRP A 329 -11.12 -11.67 22.09
N LEU A 330 -11.30 -12.92 22.52
CA LEU A 330 -12.61 -13.60 22.45
C LEU A 330 -13.67 -12.89 23.31
N ARG A 331 -13.27 -12.21 24.38
CA ARG A 331 -14.17 -11.37 25.21
C ARG A 331 -14.52 -10.04 24.54
N ILE A 332 -13.71 -9.56 23.59
CA ILE A 332 -13.87 -8.27 22.88
C ILE A 332 -13.69 -8.50 21.36
N PRO A 333 -14.67 -9.12 20.68
CA PRO A 333 -14.52 -9.55 19.28
C PRO A 333 -14.26 -8.42 18.29
N VAL A 334 -14.63 -7.17 18.64
CA VAL A 334 -14.38 -5.97 17.81
C VAL A 334 -12.91 -5.80 17.43
N ARG A 335 -11.98 -6.36 18.22
CA ARG A 335 -10.54 -6.34 17.94
C ARG A 335 -10.17 -7.09 16.66
N PHE A 336 -10.95 -8.10 16.25
CA PHE A 336 -10.75 -8.82 14.99
C PHE A 336 -11.13 -8.02 13.73
N SER A 337 -11.57 -6.77 13.85
CA SER A 337 -11.83 -5.90 12.69
C SER A 337 -10.61 -5.69 11.78
N VAL A 338 -9.41 -5.97 12.27
CA VAL A 338 -8.15 -6.01 11.51
C VAL A 338 -8.11 -7.04 10.38
N LEU A 339 -9.02 -8.03 10.42
CA LEU A 339 -9.18 -9.08 9.42
C LEU A 339 -10.11 -8.66 8.28
N PHE A 340 -10.80 -7.51 8.38
CA PHE A 340 -11.71 -7.03 7.34
C PHE A 340 -11.07 -6.94 5.94
N PRO A 341 -9.78 -6.58 5.76
CA PRO A 341 -9.16 -6.60 4.43
C PRO A 341 -9.17 -7.98 3.73
N LEU A 342 -9.25 -9.10 4.48
CA LEU A 342 -9.38 -10.43 3.89
C LEU A 342 -10.71 -10.65 3.17
N VAL A 343 -11.73 -9.86 3.49
CA VAL A 343 -13.00 -9.85 2.74
C VAL A 343 -12.75 -9.52 1.28
N ILE A 344 -11.89 -8.54 1.01
CA ILE A 344 -11.57 -8.12 -0.35
C ILE A 344 -10.87 -9.26 -1.09
N VAL A 345 -9.92 -9.94 -0.43
CA VAL A 345 -9.22 -11.10 -1.00
C VAL A 345 -10.20 -12.23 -1.31
N LEU A 346 -11.12 -12.52 -0.38
CA LEU A 346 -12.16 -13.52 -0.59
C LEU A 346 -13.12 -13.13 -1.72
N ALA A 347 -13.39 -11.82 -1.91
CA ALA A 347 -14.17 -11.32 -3.04
C ALA A 347 -13.49 -11.55 -4.36
N THR A 348 -12.22 -11.20 -4.45
CA THR A 348 -11.42 -11.43 -5.66
C THR A 348 -11.29 -12.93 -5.95
N ALA A 349 -11.16 -13.76 -4.91
CA ALA A 349 -11.13 -15.22 -5.03
C ALA A 349 -12.44 -15.80 -5.56
N LEU A 350 -13.57 -15.39 -4.97
CA LEU A 350 -14.90 -15.82 -5.41
C LEU A 350 -15.13 -15.41 -6.86
N PHE A 351 -14.70 -14.21 -7.23
CA PHE A 351 -14.76 -13.74 -8.59
C PHE A 351 -13.96 -14.63 -9.56
N GLY A 352 -12.71 -14.98 -9.24
CA GLY A 352 -11.92 -15.92 -10.05
C GLY A 352 -12.57 -17.30 -10.17
N ALA A 353 -13.07 -17.83 -9.05
CA ALA A 353 -13.73 -19.13 -8.95
C ALA A 353 -15.02 -19.25 -9.78
N VAL A 354 -15.80 -18.17 -9.90
CA VAL A 354 -17.04 -18.18 -10.70
C VAL A 354 -16.74 -18.14 -12.20
N ASN A 355 -15.70 -17.42 -12.61
CA ASN A 355 -15.34 -17.29 -14.03
C ASN A 355 -14.69 -18.56 -14.59
N ASP A 356 -13.88 -19.25 -13.79
CA ASP A 356 -13.24 -20.50 -14.17
C ASP A 356 -13.38 -21.54 -13.05
N PRO A 357 -14.45 -22.37 -13.11
CA PRO A 357 -14.70 -23.41 -12.11
C PRO A 357 -13.57 -24.44 -11.98
N GLU A 358 -12.79 -24.67 -13.03
CA GLU A 358 -11.69 -25.63 -13.00
C GLU A 358 -10.53 -25.13 -12.13
N GLN A 359 -10.36 -23.81 -12.04
CA GLN A 359 -9.34 -23.18 -11.20
C GLN A 359 -9.72 -23.07 -9.72
N VAL A 360 -10.95 -23.44 -9.33
CA VAL A 360 -11.45 -23.27 -7.96
C VAL A 360 -10.51 -23.87 -6.90
N PRO A 361 -10.00 -25.11 -7.02
CA PRO A 361 -9.09 -25.66 -6.02
C PRO A 361 -7.79 -24.86 -5.90
N LEU A 362 -7.23 -24.37 -7.02
CA LEU A 362 -5.99 -23.59 -7.04
C LEU A 362 -6.20 -22.21 -6.40
N VAL A 363 -7.30 -21.53 -6.73
CA VAL A 363 -7.69 -20.24 -6.15
C VAL A 363 -7.93 -20.37 -4.65
N VAL A 364 -8.70 -21.38 -4.22
CA VAL A 364 -8.97 -21.63 -2.79
C VAL A 364 -7.66 -21.92 -2.04
N GLY A 365 -6.79 -22.75 -2.61
CA GLY A 365 -5.48 -23.05 -2.05
C GLY A 365 -4.64 -21.78 -1.84
N GLY A 366 -4.48 -20.96 -2.89
CA GLY A 366 -3.71 -19.72 -2.82
C GLY A 366 -4.28 -18.70 -1.84
N VAL A 367 -5.60 -18.58 -1.77
CA VAL A 367 -6.30 -17.67 -0.85
C VAL A 367 -6.14 -18.10 0.60
N LEU A 368 -6.20 -19.40 0.88
CA LEU A 368 -5.93 -19.92 2.22
C LEU A 368 -4.47 -19.70 2.63
N VAL A 369 -3.51 -19.87 1.70
CA VAL A 369 -2.10 -19.52 1.96
C VAL A 369 -1.99 -18.04 2.34
N PHE A 370 -2.52 -17.13 1.52
CA PHE A 370 -2.49 -15.70 1.80
C PHE A 370 -3.21 -15.33 3.11
N ALA A 371 -4.40 -15.89 3.34
CA ALA A 371 -5.19 -15.65 4.55
C ALA A 371 -4.44 -16.12 5.80
N GLY A 372 -3.80 -17.30 5.77
CA GLY A 372 -2.99 -17.80 6.87
C GLY A 372 -1.79 -16.89 7.18
N VAL A 373 -1.12 -16.40 6.15
CA VAL A 373 0.00 -15.44 6.25
C VAL A 373 -0.47 -14.09 6.79
N TYR A 374 -1.62 -13.60 6.33
CA TYR A 374 -2.17 -12.33 6.81
C TYR A 374 -2.61 -12.46 8.27
N VAL A 375 -3.33 -13.52 8.64
CA VAL A 375 -3.81 -13.78 10.01
C VAL A 375 -2.64 -13.95 10.98
N SER A 376 -1.54 -14.62 10.56
CA SER A 376 -0.40 -14.89 11.44
C SER A 376 0.25 -13.62 12.00
N GLY A 377 0.18 -12.50 11.27
CA GLY A 377 0.65 -11.21 11.74
C GLY A 377 -0.45 -10.21 12.13
N ALA A 378 -1.53 -10.09 11.36
CA ALA A 378 -2.53 -9.05 11.55
C ALA A 378 -3.25 -9.16 12.89
N ALA A 379 -3.60 -10.38 13.28
CA ALA A 379 -4.50 -10.64 14.38
C ALA A 379 -3.96 -10.11 15.71
N PHE A 380 -2.67 -10.23 16.00
CA PHE A 380 -2.11 -9.78 17.30
C PHE A 380 -0.88 -8.87 17.14
N GLY A 381 -0.42 -8.61 15.91
CA GLY A 381 0.82 -7.85 15.68
C GLY A 381 0.63 -6.35 15.40
N LEU A 382 -0.56 -5.89 15.00
CA LEU A 382 -0.70 -4.54 14.44
C LEU A 382 -0.88 -3.41 15.45
N ASN A 383 -1.16 -3.70 16.71
CA ASN A 383 -1.22 -2.66 17.76
C ASN A 383 -0.85 -3.12 19.18
N PRO A 384 0.20 -3.92 19.39
CA PRO A 384 0.49 -4.50 20.70
C PRO A 384 0.72 -3.43 21.79
N LEU A 385 1.49 -2.38 21.47
CA LEU A 385 1.79 -1.31 22.44
C LEU A 385 0.62 -0.34 22.65
N GLY A 386 -0.23 -0.17 21.65
CA GLY A 386 -1.43 0.65 21.76
C GLY A 386 -2.51 -0.02 22.61
N GLU A 387 -2.66 -1.34 22.46
CA GLU A 387 -3.59 -2.15 23.26
C GLU A 387 -3.16 -2.32 24.72
N ALA A 388 -1.85 -2.29 24.99
CA ALA A 388 -1.35 -2.26 26.36
C ALA A 388 -1.77 -0.96 27.07
N GLY A 389 -1.94 0.15 26.33
CA GLY A 389 -2.43 1.43 26.87
C GLY A 389 -1.69 1.85 28.15
N GLU A 390 -2.45 2.18 29.19
CA GLU A 390 -1.93 2.54 30.51
C GLU A 390 -1.23 1.36 31.22
N MET A 391 -1.65 0.12 30.93
CA MET A 391 -1.02 -1.09 31.47
C MET A 391 0.40 -1.31 30.95
N ARG A 392 0.84 -0.58 29.92
CA ARG A 392 2.23 -0.64 29.41
C ARG A 392 3.26 -0.32 30.49
N THR A 393 2.91 0.53 31.46
CA THR A 393 3.80 0.82 32.60
C THR A 393 4.03 -0.44 33.44
N VAL A 394 2.98 -1.21 33.70
CA VAL A 394 3.05 -2.47 34.46
C VAL A 394 3.78 -3.55 33.65
N GLU A 395 3.56 -3.61 32.33
CA GLU A 395 4.26 -4.54 31.43
C GLU A 395 5.77 -4.28 31.42
N PHE A 396 6.18 -3.01 31.36
CA PHE A 396 7.58 -2.59 31.38
C PHE A 396 8.28 -2.85 32.72
N LEU A 397 7.56 -2.70 33.85
CA LEU A 397 8.08 -3.00 35.19
C LEU A 397 8.05 -4.49 35.53
N SER A 398 7.41 -5.31 34.72
CA SER A 398 7.35 -6.75 34.95
C SER A 398 8.70 -7.42 34.72
N SER A 399 8.95 -8.56 35.37
CA SER A 399 10.16 -9.38 35.13
C SER A 399 10.16 -10.11 33.76
N THR A 400 9.19 -9.83 32.90
CA THR A 400 9.05 -10.46 31.59
C THR A 400 9.91 -9.71 30.58
N THR A 401 10.85 -10.42 29.94
CA THR A 401 11.70 -9.81 28.92
C THR A 401 10.91 -9.38 27.69
N SER A 402 11.30 -8.29 27.04
CA SER A 402 10.70 -7.79 25.80
C SER A 402 10.65 -8.86 24.70
N ARG A 403 11.66 -9.74 24.64
CA ARG A 403 11.69 -10.91 23.75
C ARG A 403 10.51 -11.85 23.98
N THR A 404 10.17 -12.12 25.23
CA THR A 404 9.06 -13.00 25.63
C THR A 404 7.71 -12.40 25.26
N LEU A 405 7.54 -11.09 25.44
CA LEU A 405 6.32 -10.35 25.08
C LEU A 405 6.09 -10.37 23.55
N VAL A 406 7.14 -10.12 22.77
CA VAL A 406 7.09 -10.21 21.30
C VAL A 406 6.75 -11.63 20.85
N LEU A 407 7.43 -12.65 21.39
CA LEU A 407 7.13 -14.06 21.07
C LEU A 407 5.69 -14.44 21.43
N GLY A 408 5.12 -13.89 22.51
CA GLY A 408 3.72 -14.12 22.86
C GLY A 408 2.73 -13.64 21.80
N HIS A 409 2.95 -12.42 21.27
CA HIS A 409 2.11 -11.89 20.18
C HIS A 409 2.30 -12.67 18.88
N LEU A 410 3.53 -13.09 18.57
CA LEU A 410 3.82 -13.91 17.39
C LEU A 410 3.13 -15.28 17.46
N LEU A 411 3.28 -15.98 18.58
CA LEU A 411 2.67 -17.29 18.77
C LEU A 411 1.14 -17.20 18.73
N ALA A 412 0.54 -16.13 19.26
CA ALA A 412 -0.91 -15.94 19.23
C ALA A 412 -1.47 -15.96 17.80
N GLY A 413 -0.78 -15.31 16.85
CA GLY A 413 -1.15 -15.32 15.44
C GLY A 413 -0.80 -16.64 14.73
N LEU A 414 0.40 -17.18 14.98
CA LEU A 414 0.89 -18.41 14.34
C LEU A 414 0.04 -19.64 14.64
N ILE A 415 -0.55 -19.73 15.85
CA ILE A 415 -1.43 -20.84 16.26
C ILE A 415 -2.61 -21.02 15.28
N VAL A 416 -3.08 -19.94 14.65
CA VAL A 416 -4.21 -19.98 13.69
C VAL A 416 -3.73 -19.80 12.25
N GLY A 417 -2.84 -18.85 12.00
CA GLY A 417 -2.39 -18.53 10.65
C GLY A 417 -1.61 -19.66 9.97
N THR A 418 -0.73 -20.35 10.70
CA THR A 418 0.10 -21.41 10.10
C THR A 418 -0.72 -22.63 9.67
N PRO A 419 -1.64 -23.19 10.49
CA PRO A 419 -2.51 -24.28 10.02
C PRO A 419 -3.32 -23.92 8.78
N ILE A 420 -3.89 -22.71 8.71
CA ILE A 420 -4.65 -22.25 7.54
C ILE A 420 -3.77 -22.22 6.29
N ALA A 421 -2.54 -21.67 6.40
CA ALA A 421 -1.61 -21.62 5.28
C ALA A 421 -1.17 -23.03 4.83
N VAL A 422 -0.92 -23.95 5.78
CA VAL A 422 -0.53 -25.33 5.48
C VAL A 422 -1.65 -26.06 4.74
N VAL A 423 -2.90 -25.93 5.19
CA VAL A 423 -4.07 -26.49 4.49
C VAL A 423 -4.18 -25.91 3.08
N GLY A 424 -3.99 -24.60 2.93
CA GLY A 424 -3.96 -23.94 1.62
C GLY A 424 -2.87 -24.50 0.70
N THR A 425 -1.65 -24.71 1.20
CA THR A 425 -0.57 -25.31 0.42
C THR A 425 -0.84 -26.76 0.02
N VAL A 426 -1.49 -27.55 0.89
CA VAL A 426 -1.86 -28.93 0.55
C VAL A 426 -2.88 -28.93 -0.59
N ILE A 427 -3.93 -28.11 -0.50
CA ILE A 427 -4.94 -27.98 -1.56
C ILE A 427 -4.28 -27.52 -2.86
N LEU A 428 -3.42 -26.50 -2.81
CA LEU A 428 -2.72 -25.97 -3.98
C LEU A 428 -1.78 -27.00 -4.61
N SER A 429 -1.08 -27.79 -3.80
CA SER A 429 -0.16 -28.83 -4.29
C SER A 429 -0.89 -29.98 -4.97
N VAL A 430 -2.04 -30.38 -4.42
CA VAL A 430 -2.90 -31.41 -5.04
C VAL A 430 -3.54 -30.87 -6.31
N ALA A 431 -4.04 -29.63 -6.30
CA ALA A 431 -4.69 -29.00 -7.45
C ALA A 431 -3.73 -28.79 -8.63
N ALA A 432 -2.46 -28.50 -8.35
CA ALA A 432 -1.43 -28.29 -9.36
C ALA A 432 -0.63 -29.56 -9.70
N ASP A 433 -1.05 -30.74 -9.22
CA ASP A 433 -0.39 -32.04 -9.43
C ASP A 433 1.13 -32.02 -9.15
N LEU A 434 1.51 -31.38 -8.04
CA LEU A 434 2.92 -31.18 -7.70
C LEU A 434 3.54 -32.48 -7.17
N SER A 435 4.77 -32.77 -7.60
CA SER A 435 5.56 -33.85 -7.02
C SER A 435 5.79 -33.67 -5.52
N VAL A 436 5.89 -34.76 -4.77
CA VAL A 436 6.05 -34.75 -3.30
C VAL A 436 7.20 -33.82 -2.82
N PRO A 437 8.40 -33.84 -3.43
CA PRO A 437 9.49 -32.94 -3.02
C PRO A 437 9.15 -31.45 -3.22
N VAL A 438 8.48 -31.11 -4.32
CA VAL A 438 8.06 -29.72 -4.62
C VAL A 438 6.97 -29.27 -3.64
N ALA A 439 5.98 -30.12 -3.39
CA ALA A 439 4.93 -29.85 -2.41
C ALA A 439 5.49 -29.59 -1.01
N LEU A 440 6.50 -30.37 -0.57
CA LEU A 440 7.18 -30.16 0.70
C LEU A 440 7.96 -28.83 0.74
N ALA A 441 8.64 -28.46 -0.35
CA ALA A 441 9.35 -27.20 -0.44
C ALA A 441 8.40 -25.99 -0.40
N VAL A 442 7.28 -26.05 -1.12
CA VAL A 442 6.22 -25.02 -1.10
C VAL A 442 5.58 -24.92 0.29
N GLY A 443 5.30 -26.06 0.93
CA GLY A 443 4.80 -26.11 2.31
C GLY A 443 5.76 -25.47 3.32
N LEU A 444 7.06 -25.78 3.24
CA LEU A 444 8.09 -25.16 4.09
C LEU A 444 8.15 -23.63 3.86
N LEU A 445 8.08 -23.20 2.61
CA LEU A 445 8.10 -21.78 2.26
C LEU A 445 6.88 -21.04 2.82
N ALA A 446 5.69 -21.65 2.80
CA ALA A 446 4.49 -21.09 3.43
C ALA A 446 4.62 -20.95 4.96
N VAL A 447 5.26 -21.92 5.64
CA VAL A 447 5.55 -21.83 7.08
C VAL A 447 6.56 -20.71 7.39
N VAL A 448 7.63 -20.59 6.59
CA VAL A 448 8.60 -19.48 6.72
C VAL A 448 7.90 -18.14 6.52
N LEU A 449 6.98 -18.07 5.57
CA LEU A 449 6.20 -16.88 5.26
C LEU A 449 5.29 -16.46 6.42
N THR A 450 4.59 -17.40 7.08
CA THR A 450 3.72 -17.05 8.23
C THR A 450 4.52 -16.52 9.41
N VAL A 451 5.70 -17.08 9.69
CA VAL A 451 6.63 -16.62 10.74
C VAL A 451 7.18 -15.22 10.41
N THR A 452 7.59 -15.01 9.16
CA THR A 452 8.10 -13.73 8.67
C THR A 452 7.04 -12.64 8.79
N SER A 453 5.83 -12.93 8.32
CA SER A 453 4.67 -12.05 8.39
C SER A 453 4.35 -11.65 9.84
N GLY A 454 4.33 -12.61 10.77
CA GLY A 454 4.18 -12.35 12.20
C GLY A 454 5.22 -11.34 12.73
N CYS A 455 6.50 -11.59 12.46
CA CYS A 455 7.60 -10.76 12.96
C CYS A 455 7.51 -9.32 12.43
N VAL A 456 7.17 -9.18 11.15
CA VAL A 456 6.99 -7.88 10.51
C VAL A 456 5.75 -7.14 11.05
N ALA A 457 4.65 -7.84 11.28
CA ALA A 457 3.43 -7.24 11.82
C ALA A 457 3.68 -6.60 13.20
N VAL A 458 4.28 -7.36 14.12
CA VAL A 458 4.60 -6.86 15.48
C VAL A 458 5.58 -5.68 15.40
N ALA A 459 6.51 -5.68 14.44
CA ALA A 459 7.39 -4.55 14.20
C ALA A 459 6.62 -3.31 13.74
N ILE A 460 5.74 -3.45 12.74
CA ILE A 460 4.91 -2.34 12.23
C ILE A 460 4.02 -1.78 13.34
N GLY A 461 3.32 -2.65 14.08
CA GLY A 461 2.42 -2.24 15.17
C GLY A 461 3.14 -1.62 16.37
N SER A 462 4.40 -1.99 16.62
CA SER A 462 5.22 -1.37 17.67
C SER A 462 5.86 -0.04 17.23
N VAL A 463 6.10 0.17 15.93
CA VAL A 463 6.63 1.43 15.37
C VAL A 463 5.54 2.47 15.15
N LEU A 464 4.33 2.04 14.79
CA LEU A 464 3.16 2.89 14.52
C LEU A 464 2.00 2.59 15.50
N PRO A 465 2.22 2.65 16.82
CA PRO A 465 1.17 2.32 17.78
C PRO A 465 0.04 3.34 17.72
N SER A 466 -1.19 2.84 17.83
CA SER A 466 -2.40 3.64 17.99
C SER A 466 -2.85 3.57 19.44
N ARG A 467 -2.69 4.69 20.17
CA ARG A 467 -3.08 4.80 21.59
C ARG A 467 -4.47 5.40 21.79
N ASP A 468 -5.02 6.03 20.76
CA ASP A 468 -6.37 6.59 20.82
C ASP A 468 -7.38 5.43 20.86
N ALA A 469 -8.16 5.35 21.93
CA ALA A 469 -9.33 4.49 21.95
C ALA A 469 -10.38 5.07 21.00
N GLN A 470 -10.58 4.40 19.85
CA GLN A 470 -11.47 4.89 18.79
C GLN A 470 -12.86 4.27 18.87
N ARG A 471 -13.04 3.24 19.70
CA ARG A 471 -14.30 2.49 19.81
C ARG A 471 -14.58 2.13 21.25
N THR A 472 -15.81 2.38 21.69
CA THR A 472 -16.33 1.89 22.96
C THR A 472 -17.09 0.60 22.71
N TYR A 473 -16.57 -0.55 23.17
CA TYR A 473 -17.26 -1.84 23.09
C TYR A 473 -17.56 -2.34 24.50
N ARG A 474 -18.84 -2.52 24.85
CA ARG A 474 -19.28 -2.90 26.22
C ARG A 474 -18.79 -1.92 27.31
N GLY A 475 -18.73 -0.62 27.01
CA GLY A 475 -18.20 0.39 27.93
C GLY A 475 -16.67 0.40 28.05
N TYR A 476 -15.96 -0.50 27.37
CA TYR A 476 -14.50 -0.51 27.31
C TYR A 476 -14.00 0.26 26.10
N GLU A 477 -13.08 1.16 26.35
CA GLU A 477 -12.26 1.80 25.34
C GLU A 477 -11.32 0.78 24.69
N VAL A 478 -11.48 0.58 23.38
CA VAL A 478 -10.66 -0.35 22.58
C VAL A 478 -9.79 0.43 21.62
N ALA A 479 -8.48 0.31 21.80
CA ALA A 479 -7.48 0.82 20.86
C ALA A 479 -7.36 -0.13 19.66
N THR A 480 -7.94 0.24 18.52
CA THR A 480 -7.74 -0.49 17.25
C THR A 480 -6.43 -0.05 16.59
N PRO A 481 -5.80 -0.91 15.75
CA PRO A 481 -4.62 -0.50 15.01
C PRO A 481 -4.84 0.73 14.15
N SER A 482 -3.74 1.45 13.94
CA SER A 482 -3.69 2.57 12.99
C SER A 482 -4.05 2.09 11.59
N GLN A 483 -4.86 2.86 10.86
CA GLN A 483 -5.16 2.60 9.45
C GLN A 483 -3.87 2.50 8.60
N TRP A 484 -2.86 3.30 8.94
CA TRP A 484 -1.54 3.21 8.29
C TRP A 484 -0.80 1.92 8.62
N ALA A 485 -0.91 1.40 9.85
CA ALA A 485 -0.30 0.12 10.20
C ALA A 485 -0.96 -1.04 9.43
N LEU A 486 -2.29 -1.00 9.28
CA LEU A 486 -3.05 -1.93 8.44
C LEU A 486 -2.62 -1.85 6.97
N VAL A 487 -2.56 -0.66 6.38
CA VAL A 487 -2.16 -0.46 4.98
C VAL A 487 -0.74 -0.94 4.72
N VAL A 488 0.23 -0.51 5.56
CA VAL A 488 1.64 -0.91 5.42
C VAL A 488 1.78 -2.43 5.56
N TYR A 489 1.08 -3.02 6.51
CA TYR A 489 1.12 -4.47 6.69
C TYR A 489 0.48 -5.22 5.53
N MET A 490 -0.68 -4.80 5.02
CA MET A 490 -1.33 -5.44 3.86
C MET A 490 -0.41 -5.44 2.65
N VAL A 491 0.19 -4.29 2.33
CA VAL A 491 1.21 -4.16 1.28
C VAL A 491 2.37 -5.11 1.53
N THR A 492 2.91 -5.12 2.76
CA THR A 492 4.06 -5.96 3.09
C THR A 492 3.71 -7.45 2.97
N ALA A 493 2.53 -7.87 3.43
CA ALA A 493 2.05 -9.23 3.30
C ALA A 493 1.96 -9.65 1.83
N VAL A 494 1.43 -8.79 0.95
CA VAL A 494 1.43 -9.02 -0.52
C VAL A 494 2.85 -9.18 -1.05
N PHE A 495 3.78 -8.28 -0.72
CA PHE A 495 5.17 -8.39 -1.19
C PHE A 495 5.86 -9.66 -0.69
N LEU A 496 5.67 -10.02 0.58
CA LEU A 496 6.22 -11.26 1.13
C LEU A 496 5.64 -12.50 0.42
N SER A 497 4.34 -12.49 0.13
CA SER A 497 3.67 -13.53 -0.66
C SER A 497 4.19 -13.59 -2.10
N VAL A 498 4.49 -12.46 -2.74
CA VAL A 498 5.12 -12.42 -4.08
C VAL A 498 6.52 -13.02 -4.05
N ILE A 499 7.35 -12.67 -3.05
CA ILE A 499 8.70 -13.26 -2.88
C ILE A 499 8.60 -14.78 -2.72
N ALA A 500 7.66 -15.24 -1.90
CA ALA A 500 7.41 -16.66 -1.74
C ALA A 500 6.88 -17.31 -3.02
N GLY A 501 5.98 -16.65 -3.75
CA GLY A 501 5.49 -17.12 -5.05
C GLY A 501 6.62 -17.31 -6.07
N ILE A 502 7.54 -16.35 -6.15
CA ILE A 502 8.76 -16.45 -6.99
C ILE A 502 9.62 -17.62 -6.52
N GLY A 503 9.85 -17.74 -5.21
CA GLY A 503 10.61 -18.86 -4.64
C GLY A 503 9.99 -20.21 -4.99
N ALA A 504 8.67 -20.35 -4.90
CA ALA A 504 7.92 -21.55 -5.25
C ALA A 504 7.98 -21.86 -6.75
N PHE A 505 7.83 -20.83 -7.60
CA PHE A 505 7.96 -20.96 -9.04
C PHE A 505 9.37 -21.45 -9.45
N LEU A 506 10.42 -20.93 -8.79
CA LEU A 506 11.79 -21.39 -9.01
C LEU A 506 11.99 -22.85 -8.58
N VAL A 507 11.32 -23.32 -7.53
CA VAL A 507 11.32 -24.76 -7.19
C VAL A 507 10.70 -25.57 -8.32
N LEU A 508 9.55 -25.14 -8.85
CA LEU A 508 8.86 -25.83 -9.93
C LEU A 508 9.76 -25.95 -11.19
N LEU A 509 10.42 -24.85 -11.58
CA LEU A 509 11.37 -24.84 -12.69
C LEU A 509 12.59 -25.73 -12.46
N SER A 510 13.03 -25.92 -11.21
CA SER A 510 14.17 -26.81 -10.93
C SER A 510 13.88 -28.29 -11.20
N THR A 511 12.61 -28.67 -11.20
CA THR A 511 12.16 -30.06 -11.37
C THR A 511 11.64 -30.39 -12.77
N ASP A 512 11.48 -29.38 -13.62
CA ASP A 512 11.02 -29.55 -15.00
C ASP A 512 12.17 -30.09 -15.90
N PRO A 513 12.01 -31.25 -16.56
CA PRO A 513 13.05 -31.87 -17.39
C PRO A 513 13.62 -30.94 -18.48
N GLY A 514 12.84 -29.97 -18.98
CA GLY A 514 13.27 -29.03 -20.01
C GLY A 514 14.08 -27.82 -19.51
N THR A 515 14.06 -27.54 -18.21
CA THR A 515 14.67 -26.34 -17.60
C THR A 515 15.51 -26.62 -16.34
N SER A 516 15.63 -27.90 -15.93
CA SER A 516 16.34 -28.31 -14.72
C SER A 516 17.77 -27.74 -14.63
N ALA A 517 17.93 -26.73 -13.78
CA ALA A 517 19.20 -26.11 -13.47
C ALA A 517 19.37 -26.02 -11.94
N PRO A 518 20.53 -26.43 -11.38
CA PRO A 518 20.79 -26.33 -9.94
C PRO A 518 20.73 -24.87 -9.43
N LEU A 519 20.90 -23.90 -10.34
CA LEU A 519 20.75 -22.47 -10.07
C LEU A 519 19.34 -22.10 -9.58
N PHE A 520 18.28 -22.79 -10.01
CA PHE A 520 16.91 -22.48 -9.56
C PHE A 520 16.65 -22.91 -8.12
N VAL A 521 17.25 -24.03 -7.69
CA VAL A 521 17.22 -24.45 -6.27
C VAL A 521 17.95 -23.42 -5.40
N VAL A 522 19.12 -22.96 -5.85
CA VAL A 522 19.88 -21.92 -5.15
C VAL A 522 19.08 -20.61 -5.07
N ALA A 523 18.47 -20.19 -6.17
CA ALA A 523 17.65 -18.97 -6.23
C ALA A 523 16.39 -19.06 -5.35
N SER A 524 15.74 -20.22 -5.26
CA SER A 524 14.66 -20.45 -4.30
C SER A 524 15.15 -20.38 -2.84
N GLY A 525 16.34 -20.92 -2.56
CA GLY A 525 17.01 -20.76 -1.27
C GLY A 525 17.27 -19.29 -0.90
N VAL A 526 17.60 -18.44 -1.88
CA VAL A 526 17.73 -16.99 -1.67
C VAL A 526 16.40 -16.36 -1.25
N ALA A 527 15.27 -16.77 -1.84
CA ALA A 527 13.95 -16.26 -1.43
C ALA A 527 13.66 -16.59 0.05
N VAL A 528 13.96 -17.81 0.49
CA VAL A 528 13.84 -18.21 1.91
C VAL A 528 14.73 -17.33 2.80
N LEU A 529 16.00 -17.13 2.41
CA LEU A 529 16.94 -16.29 3.18
C LEU A 529 16.48 -14.84 3.28
N VAL A 530 15.93 -14.27 2.19
CA VAL A 530 15.36 -12.91 2.19
C VAL A 530 14.18 -12.83 3.16
N LEU A 531 13.25 -13.78 3.11
CA LEU A 531 12.11 -13.82 4.04
C LEU A 531 12.59 -13.92 5.50
N LEU A 532 13.52 -14.82 5.80
CA LEU A 532 14.08 -14.97 7.15
C LEU A 532 14.82 -13.70 7.62
N ALA A 533 15.59 -13.04 6.74
CA ALA A 533 16.28 -11.80 7.07
C ALA A 533 15.30 -10.66 7.38
N VAL A 534 14.24 -10.52 6.58
CA VAL A 534 13.16 -9.56 6.81
C VAL A 534 12.43 -9.86 8.12
N GLY A 535 12.09 -11.13 8.37
CA GLY A 535 11.46 -11.57 9.60
C GLY A 535 12.33 -11.29 10.83
N TYR A 536 13.63 -11.59 10.76
CA TYR A 536 14.58 -11.32 11.83
C TYR A 536 14.73 -9.82 12.10
N ALA A 537 14.80 -8.98 11.06
CA ALA A 537 14.85 -7.53 11.19
C ALA A 537 13.57 -6.99 11.85
N GLY A 538 12.40 -7.51 11.47
CA GLY A 538 11.12 -7.21 12.11
C GLY A 538 11.12 -7.59 13.60
N PHE A 539 11.52 -8.82 13.92
CA PHE A 539 11.62 -9.31 15.28
C PHE A 539 12.54 -8.44 16.15
N ARG A 540 13.74 -8.12 15.67
CA ARG A 540 14.69 -7.25 16.36
C ARG A 540 14.10 -5.87 16.63
N THR A 541 13.47 -5.29 15.62
CA THR A 541 12.80 -3.98 15.74
C THR A 541 11.71 -4.02 16.80
N ALA A 542 10.85 -5.05 16.80
CA ALA A 542 9.82 -5.22 17.82
C ALA A 542 10.43 -5.33 19.23
N VAL A 543 11.44 -6.18 19.43
CA VAL A 543 12.09 -6.35 20.74
C VAL A 543 12.66 -5.04 21.26
N THR A 544 13.32 -4.25 20.41
CA THR A 544 13.84 -2.93 20.81
C THR A 544 12.72 -1.96 21.21
N ARG A 545 11.57 -1.99 20.54
CA ARG A 545 10.43 -1.11 20.84
C ARG A 545 9.70 -1.50 22.11
N PHE A 546 9.54 -2.79 22.38
CA PHE A 546 8.99 -3.28 23.64
C PHE A 546 9.92 -3.01 24.83
N GLY A 547 11.24 -2.95 24.61
CA GLY A 547 12.22 -2.57 25.63
C GLY A 547 12.35 -1.06 25.86
N ALA A 548 11.70 -0.22 25.05
CA ALA A 548 11.75 1.22 25.22
C ALA A 548 10.74 1.70 26.28
N PRO A 549 11.09 2.72 27.09
CA PRO A 549 10.24 3.21 28.16
C PRO A 549 8.85 3.69 27.65
N PRO A 550 7.79 3.59 28.48
CA PRO A 550 6.43 3.96 28.07
C PRO A 550 6.26 5.44 27.75
N TYR A 551 6.93 6.28 28.54
CA TYR A 551 6.96 7.73 28.42
C TYR A 551 8.28 8.12 27.75
N GLU A 552 8.21 8.80 26.61
CA GLU A 552 9.37 9.52 26.10
C GLU A 552 9.71 10.57 27.17
N ARG A 553 10.91 10.54 27.73
CA ARG A 553 11.43 11.74 28.38
C ARG A 553 11.34 12.83 27.32
N GLY A 554 10.64 13.91 27.61
CA GLY A 554 10.84 15.14 26.87
C GLY A 554 12.27 15.60 27.13
N GLU A 555 13.25 14.98 26.47
CA GLU A 555 14.63 15.44 26.47
C GLU A 555 14.72 16.56 25.44
N ASP A 556 14.59 17.78 25.94
CA ASP A 556 15.68 18.75 25.90
C ASP A 556 16.70 18.51 24.77
N GLN A 557 16.34 18.91 23.56
CA GLN A 557 17.30 19.08 22.46
C GLN A 557 18.24 20.29 22.69
N SER A 558 18.39 20.80 23.92
CA SER A 558 19.10 22.05 24.21
C SER A 558 20.32 21.93 25.12
N GLU A 559 20.51 20.82 25.85
CA GLU A 559 21.61 20.73 26.84
C GLU A 559 22.81 19.88 26.43
N ASP A 560 22.66 18.95 25.48
CA ASP A 560 23.77 18.09 25.04
C ASP A 560 24.76 18.81 24.08
N SER A 561 24.52 20.10 23.81
CA SER A 561 25.42 20.97 23.03
C SER A 561 26.40 21.78 23.88
N ARG A 562 26.38 21.66 25.22
CA ARG A 562 27.17 22.53 26.12
C ARG A 562 28.20 21.84 27.01
N ARG A 563 28.40 20.53 26.89
CA ARG A 563 29.47 19.85 27.63
C ARG A 563 30.30 18.95 26.74
N GLY A 564 31.34 19.53 26.14
CA GLY A 564 32.39 18.74 25.52
C GLY A 564 33.26 19.52 24.53
N THR A 565 34.02 20.50 24.99
CA THR A 565 35.28 20.92 24.33
C THR A 565 36.15 21.67 25.35
N PRO A 566 37.30 21.13 25.76
CA PRO A 566 38.40 21.93 26.27
C PRO A 566 39.09 22.62 25.09
N ASN A 567 39.44 23.89 25.32
CA ASN A 567 40.18 24.79 24.43
C ASN A 567 41.27 24.13 23.59
N ALA A 568 41.25 24.42 22.29
CA ALA A 568 42.43 24.53 21.46
C ALA A 568 42.28 25.83 20.66
N GLU A 569 42.92 26.89 21.16
CA GLU A 569 43.13 28.14 20.43
C GLU A 569 44.12 27.93 19.28
N ASP A 570 43.86 28.68 18.21
CA ASP A 570 44.79 29.16 17.18
C ASP A 570 45.63 28.16 16.38
N THR A 571 45.18 27.91 15.15
CA THR A 571 45.91 28.39 13.96
C THR A 571 44.92 28.63 12.81
N ASP A 572 44.81 29.89 12.43
CA ASP A 572 44.16 30.39 11.23
C ASP A 572 45.13 30.21 10.04
N GLU A 573 44.71 29.52 8.96
CA GLU A 573 45.17 29.80 7.59
C GLU A 573 44.41 28.93 6.54
N SER A 574 43.59 29.62 5.74
CA SER A 574 43.15 29.28 4.37
C SER A 574 43.08 27.80 3.93
N ALA A 575 41.89 27.19 4.02
CA ALA A 575 41.50 26.14 3.08
C ALA A 575 39.97 26.09 2.91
N LEU A 576 39.49 26.49 1.73
CA LEU A 576 38.18 26.08 1.20
C LEU A 576 38.21 24.55 0.99
N GLY A 577 38.00 23.79 2.06
CA GLY A 577 37.90 22.33 2.03
C GLY A 577 36.58 21.91 1.38
N ARG A 578 36.62 21.54 0.10
CA ARG A 578 35.57 20.72 -0.52
C ARG A 578 35.38 19.48 0.34
N ALA A 579 34.13 19.14 0.66
CA ALA A 579 33.78 17.93 1.39
C ALA A 579 34.51 16.71 0.80
N GLY A 580 35.33 16.06 1.63
CA GLY A 580 36.24 15.00 1.21
C GLY A 580 35.50 13.82 0.59
N THR A 581 36.14 13.21 -0.41
CA THR A 581 35.76 11.88 -0.91
C THR A 581 35.69 10.89 0.26
N PRO A 582 34.69 9.99 0.30
CA PRO A 582 34.59 9.01 1.38
C PRO A 582 35.77 8.04 1.30
N THR A 583 36.76 8.20 2.18
CA THR A 583 37.88 7.28 2.29
C THR A 583 37.39 5.93 2.82
N PHE A 584 37.50 4.89 2.02
CA PHE A 584 37.09 3.54 2.39
C PHE A 584 38.13 2.85 3.26
N THR A 585 37.69 2.12 4.28
CA THR A 585 38.58 1.20 5.01
C THR A 585 38.90 -0.03 4.15
N PRO A 586 40.05 -0.71 4.34
CA PRO A 586 40.41 -1.90 3.53
C PRO A 586 39.34 -3.01 3.54
N THR A 587 38.61 -3.16 4.65
CA THR A 587 37.50 -4.13 4.75
C THR A 587 36.28 -3.70 3.93
N GLN A 588 36.00 -2.40 3.84
CA GLN A 588 34.95 -1.84 2.99
C GLN A 588 35.29 -1.98 1.51
N GLU A 589 36.56 -1.77 1.14
CA GLU A 589 37.03 -1.96 -0.24
C GLU A 589 36.81 -3.40 -0.70
N VAL A 590 37.25 -4.39 0.09
CA VAL A 590 37.08 -5.81 -0.26
C VAL A 590 35.61 -6.18 -0.36
N ARG A 591 34.77 -5.79 0.62
CA ARG A 591 33.34 -6.10 0.60
C ARG A 591 32.62 -5.42 -0.57
N GLY A 592 32.96 -4.17 -0.87
CA GLY A 592 32.40 -3.44 -2.00
C GLY A 592 32.81 -4.05 -3.35
N LEU A 593 34.06 -4.49 -3.52
CA LEU A 593 34.52 -5.20 -4.72
C LEU A 593 33.83 -6.55 -4.89
N VAL A 594 33.59 -7.28 -3.80
CA VAL A 594 32.82 -8.54 -3.83
C VAL A 594 31.38 -8.29 -4.26
N LEU A 595 30.72 -7.24 -3.74
CA LEU A 595 29.37 -6.87 -4.17
C LEU A 595 29.33 -6.43 -5.64
N LEU A 596 30.33 -5.69 -6.10
CA LEU A 596 30.46 -5.29 -7.51
C LEU A 596 30.60 -6.53 -8.42
N GLY A 597 31.46 -7.48 -8.07
CA GLY A 597 31.61 -8.72 -8.82
C GLY A 597 30.31 -9.56 -8.85
N ALA A 598 29.67 -9.72 -7.69
CA ALA A 598 28.39 -10.43 -7.58
C ALA A 598 27.28 -9.75 -8.41
N PHE A 599 27.25 -8.41 -8.43
CA PHE A 599 26.33 -7.63 -9.24
C PHE A 599 26.50 -7.94 -10.73
N VAL A 600 27.72 -7.85 -11.26
CA VAL A 600 27.99 -8.07 -12.69
C VAL A 600 27.54 -9.46 -13.12
N VAL A 601 27.84 -10.49 -12.32
CA VAL A 601 27.43 -11.87 -12.60
C VAL A 601 25.91 -12.03 -12.58
N LEU A 602 25.25 -11.58 -11.50
CA LEU A 602 23.80 -11.73 -11.36
C LEU A 602 23.03 -10.93 -12.42
N ARG A 603 23.52 -9.74 -12.79
CA ARG A 603 22.95 -8.92 -13.86
C ARG A 603 23.05 -9.62 -15.22
N ALA A 604 24.19 -10.25 -15.53
CA ALA A 604 24.36 -11.03 -16.75
C ALA A 604 23.47 -12.29 -16.79
N VAL A 605 23.22 -12.94 -15.65
CA VAL A 605 22.25 -14.04 -15.55
C VAL A 605 20.83 -13.53 -15.77
N ALA A 606 20.45 -12.42 -15.13
CA ALA A 606 19.13 -11.80 -15.28
C ALA A 606 18.86 -11.38 -16.73
N ALA A 607 19.84 -10.78 -17.42
CA ALA A 607 19.72 -10.37 -18.81
C ALA A 607 19.51 -11.57 -19.76
N ARG A 608 20.22 -12.69 -19.53
CA ARG A 608 20.01 -13.92 -20.32
C ARG A 608 18.64 -14.55 -20.06
N ALA A 609 18.17 -14.55 -18.81
CA ALA A 609 16.84 -15.01 -18.46
C ALA A 609 15.77 -14.13 -19.14
N TRP A 610 15.96 -12.81 -19.12
CA TRP A 610 15.08 -11.87 -19.80
C TRP A 610 14.96 -12.17 -21.31
N ALA A 611 16.10 -12.24 -22.01
CA ALA A 611 16.12 -12.48 -23.45
C ALA A 611 15.46 -13.82 -23.84
N ARG A 612 15.54 -14.83 -22.97
CA ARG A 612 15.00 -16.17 -23.23
C ARG A 612 13.50 -16.30 -22.94
N TYR A 613 13.05 -15.77 -21.81
CA TYR A 613 11.67 -15.98 -21.34
C TYR A 613 10.74 -14.83 -21.73
N PHE A 614 11.29 -13.65 -22.01
CA PHE A 614 10.52 -12.44 -22.32
C PHE A 614 11.06 -11.74 -23.59
N PRO A 615 11.07 -12.43 -24.75
CA PRO A 615 11.60 -11.87 -25.99
C PRO A 615 10.78 -10.67 -26.50
N GLY A 616 9.54 -10.51 -26.04
CA GLY A 616 8.63 -9.40 -26.41
C GLY A 616 8.90 -8.07 -25.69
N GLY A 617 9.94 -7.97 -24.86
CA GLY A 617 10.24 -6.74 -24.10
C GLY A 617 9.38 -6.60 -22.85
N TYR A 618 9.08 -5.36 -22.44
CA TYR A 618 8.28 -5.15 -21.23
C TYR A 618 6.83 -5.62 -21.43
N SER A 619 6.34 -6.38 -20.46
CA SER A 619 4.98 -6.94 -20.46
C SER A 619 4.25 -6.62 -19.16
N THR A 620 2.92 -6.64 -19.19
CA THR A 620 2.09 -6.62 -17.97
C THR A 620 1.75 -8.01 -17.45
N ASP A 621 2.28 -9.06 -18.09
CA ASP A 621 2.12 -10.44 -17.64
C ASP A 621 2.57 -10.58 -16.17
N PRO A 622 1.74 -11.12 -15.27
CA PRO A 622 2.09 -11.36 -13.88
C PRO A 622 3.43 -12.10 -13.69
N VAL A 623 3.79 -13.01 -14.60
CA VAL A 623 5.08 -13.73 -14.54
C VAL A 623 6.25 -12.78 -14.82
N PHE A 624 6.13 -11.93 -15.84
CA PHE A 624 7.11 -10.90 -16.15
C PHE A 624 7.26 -9.86 -15.02
N LEU A 625 6.14 -9.39 -14.46
CA LEU A 625 6.15 -8.43 -13.34
C LEU A 625 6.77 -9.07 -12.09
N GLY A 626 6.51 -10.36 -11.85
CA GLY A 626 7.16 -11.14 -10.80
C GLY A 626 8.68 -11.26 -11.01
N PHE A 627 9.12 -11.53 -12.23
CA PHE A 627 10.54 -11.56 -12.60
C PHE A 627 11.23 -10.22 -12.33
N LEU A 628 10.63 -9.12 -12.79
CA LEU A 628 11.18 -7.76 -12.64
C LEU A 628 11.18 -7.31 -11.17
N GLY A 629 10.13 -7.63 -10.41
CA GLY A 629 10.07 -7.45 -8.97
C GLY A 629 11.14 -8.27 -8.23
N GLY A 630 11.41 -9.49 -8.68
CA GLY A 630 12.50 -10.33 -8.18
C GLY A 630 13.88 -9.70 -8.40
N ILE A 631 14.16 -9.19 -9.60
CA ILE A 631 15.40 -8.45 -9.90
C ILE A 631 15.55 -7.24 -8.98
N PHE A 632 14.49 -6.44 -8.82
CA PHE A 632 14.50 -5.29 -7.93
C PHE A 632 14.84 -5.67 -6.48
N LEU A 633 14.19 -6.70 -5.94
CA LEU A 633 14.40 -7.12 -4.56
C LEU A 633 15.78 -7.72 -4.33
N VAL A 634 16.26 -8.58 -5.22
CA VAL A 634 17.57 -9.23 -5.09
C VAL A 634 18.70 -8.24 -5.32
N LEU A 635 18.65 -7.46 -6.40
CA LEU A 635 19.74 -6.57 -6.79
C LEU A 635 19.64 -5.19 -6.12
N SER A 636 18.52 -4.46 -6.22
CA SER A 636 18.42 -3.11 -5.63
C SER A 636 18.37 -3.16 -4.11
N VAL A 637 17.46 -3.97 -3.54
CA VAL A 637 17.24 -3.98 -2.08
C VAL A 637 18.29 -4.83 -1.37
N GLY A 638 18.49 -6.08 -1.82
CA GLY A 638 19.41 -7.03 -1.20
C GLY A 638 20.87 -6.65 -1.41
N LEU A 639 21.33 -6.72 -2.65
CA LEU A 639 22.75 -6.57 -2.99
C LEU A 639 23.25 -5.13 -2.84
N VAL A 640 22.52 -4.15 -3.38
CA VAL A 640 22.97 -2.75 -3.37
C VAL A 640 22.62 -2.07 -2.06
N TYR A 641 21.34 -1.92 -1.71
CA TYR A 641 20.95 -1.13 -0.54
C TYR A 641 21.39 -1.78 0.78
N LEU A 642 20.99 -3.03 1.04
CA LEU A 642 21.36 -3.72 2.28
C LEU A 642 22.83 -4.12 2.28
N GLY A 643 23.38 -4.57 1.15
CA GLY A 643 24.80 -4.88 1.03
C GLY A 643 25.69 -3.69 1.40
N PHE A 644 25.45 -2.51 0.81
CA PHE A 644 26.25 -1.33 1.14
C PHE A 644 25.93 -0.73 2.51
N THR A 645 24.67 -0.61 2.91
CA THR A 645 24.34 -0.02 4.23
C THR A 645 24.69 -0.90 5.42
N ARG A 646 24.53 -2.23 5.31
CA ARG A 646 24.67 -3.15 6.45
C ARG A 646 25.95 -3.97 6.42
N TRP A 647 26.42 -4.39 5.25
CA TRP A 647 27.60 -5.25 5.15
C TRP A 647 28.87 -4.45 4.90
N VAL A 648 28.87 -3.52 3.93
CA VAL A 648 29.96 -2.56 3.75
C VAL A 648 29.93 -1.53 4.88
N GLY A 649 28.75 -1.07 5.29
CA GLY A 649 28.60 -0.10 6.38
C GLY A 649 28.83 1.34 5.94
N VAL A 650 28.33 1.70 4.75
CA VAL A 650 28.39 3.08 4.23
C VAL A 650 27.04 3.79 4.38
N ASP A 651 27.07 5.11 4.55
CA ASP A 651 25.85 5.93 4.53
C ASP A 651 25.44 6.25 3.09
N LEU A 652 24.72 5.30 2.48
CA LEU A 652 24.15 5.41 1.13
C LEU A 652 23.27 6.66 0.96
N ARG A 653 22.64 7.15 2.03
CA ARG A 653 21.80 8.34 1.97
C ARG A 653 22.64 9.59 1.69
N ALA A 654 23.80 9.69 2.34
CA ALA A 654 24.73 10.80 2.14
C ALA A 654 25.30 10.82 0.72
N TRP A 655 25.44 9.66 0.07
CA TRP A 655 25.88 9.57 -1.31
C TRP A 655 24.82 10.07 -2.30
N TRP A 656 23.55 9.71 -2.07
CA TRP A 656 22.50 9.99 -3.04
C TRP A 656 22.02 11.43 -3.01
N PHE A 657 21.81 12.04 -1.85
CA PHE A 657 21.30 13.41 -1.82
C PHE A 657 21.76 14.23 -0.61
N ASP A 658 22.07 15.50 -0.87
CA ASP A 658 22.23 16.53 0.15
C ASP A 658 21.01 17.46 0.15
N ARG A 659 20.36 17.59 1.30
CA ARG A 659 19.17 18.46 1.46
C ARG A 659 19.46 19.92 1.13
N ARG A 660 20.69 20.38 1.33
CA ARG A 660 21.08 21.78 1.07
C ARG A 660 21.27 22.07 -0.41
N GLN A 661 21.51 21.05 -1.22
CA GLN A 661 21.87 21.17 -2.64
C GLN A 661 20.81 20.59 -3.59
N LEU A 662 19.73 20.02 -3.05
CA LEU A 662 18.69 19.30 -3.79
C LEU A 662 18.17 20.05 -5.03
N GLY A 663 17.90 21.35 -4.92
CA GLY A 663 17.42 22.15 -6.05
C GLY A 663 18.47 22.27 -7.16
N GLY A 664 19.74 22.42 -6.80
CA GLY A 664 20.85 22.41 -7.76
C GLY A 664 21.05 21.03 -8.38
N ASP A 665 20.93 19.96 -7.60
CA ASP A 665 21.11 18.59 -8.07
C ASP A 665 20.01 18.17 -9.06
N LEU A 666 18.77 18.62 -8.85
CA LEU A 666 17.68 18.44 -9.81
C LEU A 666 17.97 19.19 -11.13
N GLY A 667 18.44 20.44 -11.06
CA GLY A 667 18.81 21.21 -12.26
C GLY A 667 19.96 20.59 -13.03
N TRP A 668 20.99 20.11 -12.32
CA TRP A 668 22.12 19.38 -12.93
C TRP A 668 21.72 18.00 -13.46
N GLY A 669 20.69 17.36 -12.89
CA GLY A 669 20.09 16.16 -13.45
C GLY A 669 19.50 16.40 -14.84
N VAL A 670 18.77 17.51 -15.04
CA VAL A 670 18.24 17.90 -16.36
C VAL A 670 19.35 18.19 -17.36
N VAL A 671 20.39 18.92 -16.95
CA VAL A 671 21.58 19.14 -17.78
C VAL A 671 22.24 17.81 -18.13
N GLY A 672 22.32 16.90 -17.16
CA GLY A 672 22.83 15.55 -17.36
C GLY A 672 22.04 14.75 -18.39
N ILE A 673 20.70 14.82 -18.38
CA ILE A 673 19.85 14.20 -19.40
C ILE A 673 20.24 14.68 -20.80
N VAL A 674 20.40 16.00 -20.98
CA VAL A 674 20.80 16.58 -22.27
C VAL A 674 22.19 16.08 -22.69
N LEU A 675 23.15 16.06 -21.77
CA LEU A 675 24.51 15.60 -22.07
C LEU A 675 24.58 14.11 -22.42
N VAL A 676 23.85 13.27 -21.68
CA VAL A 676 23.76 11.83 -21.98
C VAL A 676 23.05 11.62 -23.31
N LEU A 677 21.97 12.34 -23.60
CA LEU A 677 21.27 12.25 -24.89
C LEU A 677 22.18 12.66 -26.05
N VAL A 678 22.96 13.74 -25.89
CA VAL A 678 23.96 14.17 -26.89
C VAL A 678 25.05 13.11 -27.07
N ALA A 679 25.55 12.52 -25.98
CA ALA A 679 26.54 11.44 -26.05
C ALA A 679 26.00 10.20 -26.77
N THR A 680 24.74 9.83 -26.50
CA THR A 680 24.07 8.68 -27.11
C THR A 680 23.72 8.95 -28.58
N VAL A 681 22.91 9.97 -28.88
CA VAL A 681 22.45 10.28 -30.23
C VAL A 681 23.60 10.76 -31.10
N GLY A 682 24.43 11.67 -30.60
CA GLY A 682 25.60 12.17 -31.32
C GLY A 682 26.65 11.09 -31.55
N GLY A 683 26.88 10.22 -30.56
CA GLY A 683 27.77 9.07 -30.70
C GLY A 683 27.29 8.07 -31.75
N VAL A 684 26.01 7.70 -31.71
CA VAL A 684 25.39 6.81 -32.72
C VAL A 684 25.46 7.43 -34.11
N LEU A 685 25.04 8.69 -34.28
CA LEU A 685 25.09 9.38 -35.58
C LEU A 685 26.51 9.51 -36.12
N ALA A 686 27.49 9.86 -35.27
CA ALA A 686 28.89 9.93 -35.67
C ALA A 686 29.41 8.55 -36.11
N LEU A 687 29.05 7.48 -35.39
CA LEU A 687 29.43 6.11 -35.75
C LEU A 687 28.80 5.68 -37.07
N THR A 688 27.52 5.98 -37.30
CA THR A 688 26.83 5.69 -38.57
C THR A 688 27.42 6.46 -39.74
N LEU A 689 27.85 7.71 -39.52
CA LEU A 689 28.49 8.55 -40.55
C LEU A 689 29.91 8.06 -40.89
N VAL A 690 30.69 7.62 -39.89
CA VAL A 690 32.07 7.15 -40.07
C VAL A 690 32.11 5.70 -40.58
N PHE A 691 31.11 4.89 -40.23
CA PHE A 691 30.99 3.49 -40.62
C PHE A 691 29.61 3.20 -41.23
N PRO A 692 29.38 3.55 -42.50
CA PRO A 692 28.06 3.41 -43.15
C PRO A 692 27.57 1.96 -43.26
N GLY A 693 28.48 0.99 -43.23
CA GLY A 693 28.16 -0.45 -43.21
C GLY A 693 27.77 -1.00 -41.83
N LEU A 694 27.72 -0.16 -40.79
CA LEU A 694 27.29 -0.50 -39.43
C LEU A 694 25.87 0.03 -39.14
N THR A 695 25.01 0.14 -40.17
CA THR A 695 23.56 0.27 -39.92
C THR A 695 23.14 -0.81 -38.91
N PRO A 696 22.25 -0.51 -37.95
CA PRO A 696 21.91 -1.46 -36.90
C PRO A 696 21.32 -2.71 -37.54
N VAL A 697 22.22 -3.67 -37.62
CA VAL A 697 22.09 -5.07 -37.99
C VAL A 697 20.69 -5.59 -37.66
N GLU A 698 19.93 -5.89 -38.70
CA GLU A 698 18.73 -6.74 -38.68
C GLU A 698 18.99 -8.10 -37.98
N GLU A 699 20.25 -8.46 -37.75
CA GLU A 699 20.67 -9.68 -37.03
C GLU A 699 20.83 -9.52 -35.49
N ALA A 700 20.53 -8.36 -34.90
CA ALA A 700 20.50 -8.20 -33.43
C ALA A 700 19.16 -8.65 -32.78
N GLY A 701 18.29 -9.34 -33.53
CA GLY A 701 17.07 -9.94 -33.01
C GLY A 701 15.91 -8.97 -32.74
N ALA A 702 16.03 -7.70 -33.11
CA ALA A 702 14.90 -6.78 -33.15
C ALA A 702 14.27 -6.84 -34.55
N ALA A 703 13.18 -7.59 -34.69
CA ALA A 703 12.37 -7.56 -35.90
C ALA A 703 11.98 -6.09 -36.24
N PRO A 704 11.90 -5.72 -37.53
CA PRO A 704 11.41 -4.40 -37.92
C PRO A 704 10.03 -4.20 -37.30
N SER A 705 9.87 -3.10 -36.58
CA SER A 705 8.61 -2.74 -35.92
C SER A 705 7.49 -2.77 -36.96
N PRO A 706 6.41 -3.55 -36.78
CA PRO A 706 5.29 -3.46 -37.70
C PRO A 706 4.66 -2.08 -37.55
N THR A 707 4.15 -1.57 -38.66
CA THR A 707 3.22 -0.46 -38.79
C THR A 707 2.38 -0.28 -37.51
N VAL A 708 2.42 0.93 -36.92
CA VAL A 708 1.76 1.23 -35.64
C VAL A 708 0.25 0.98 -35.75
N THR A 709 -0.19 -0.19 -35.29
CA THR A 709 -1.59 -0.50 -35.01
C THR A 709 -1.96 -0.08 -33.59
N GLY A 710 -3.25 -0.03 -33.28
CA GLY A 710 -3.76 0.43 -31.98
C GLY A 710 -3.28 -0.36 -30.75
N GLU A 711 -2.78 -1.58 -30.92
CA GLU A 711 -2.16 -2.42 -29.86
C GLU A 711 -0.72 -2.00 -29.53
N ALA A 712 0.04 -1.50 -30.52
CA ALA A 712 1.42 -1.04 -30.32
C ALA A 712 1.50 0.21 -29.42
N VAL A 713 0.43 1.02 -29.37
CA VAL A 713 0.34 2.21 -28.50
C VAL A 713 0.14 1.83 -27.03
N ALA A 714 -0.61 0.76 -26.75
CA ALA A 714 -0.74 0.21 -25.40
C ALA A 714 0.59 -0.40 -24.91
N GLY A 715 1.30 -1.10 -25.81
CA GLY A 715 2.67 -1.55 -25.58
C GLY A 715 3.64 -0.40 -25.32
N PHE A 716 3.52 0.73 -26.04
CA PHE A 716 4.39 1.90 -25.86
C PHE A 716 4.26 2.53 -24.48
N GLY A 717 3.04 2.72 -23.96
CA GLY A 717 2.82 3.30 -22.63
C GLY A 717 3.33 2.41 -21.48
N VAL A 718 3.14 1.09 -21.61
CA VAL A 718 3.66 0.08 -20.66
C VAL A 718 5.18 0.01 -20.71
N ASN A 719 5.78 -0.02 -21.90
CA ASN A 719 7.23 -0.02 -22.09
C ASN A 719 7.86 1.28 -21.57
N LEU A 720 7.25 2.44 -21.81
CA LEU A 720 7.76 3.73 -21.34
C LEU A 720 7.71 3.81 -19.80
N LEU A 721 6.64 3.32 -19.18
CA LEU A 721 6.49 3.38 -17.73
C LEU A 721 7.31 2.37 -16.95
N LEU A 722 7.25 1.10 -17.34
CA LEU A 722 8.06 0.05 -16.71
C LEU A 722 9.53 0.35 -17.02
N GLY A 723 9.85 0.79 -18.24
CA GLY A 723 11.16 1.29 -18.62
C GLY A 723 11.63 2.43 -17.73
N TRP A 724 10.83 3.49 -17.50
CA TRP A 724 11.24 4.60 -16.64
C TRP A 724 11.32 4.23 -15.15
N PHE A 725 10.30 3.58 -14.60
CA PHE A 725 10.29 3.24 -13.17
C PHE A 725 11.44 2.28 -12.84
N PHE A 726 11.67 1.26 -13.67
CA PHE A 726 12.74 0.30 -13.45
C PHE A 726 14.10 0.78 -13.98
N GLY A 727 14.15 1.61 -15.00
CA GLY A 727 15.36 2.34 -15.44
C GLY A 727 15.93 3.18 -14.30
N PHE A 728 15.07 3.89 -13.55
CA PHE A 728 15.48 4.61 -12.35
C PHE A 728 15.71 3.69 -11.13
N ALA A 729 14.76 2.81 -10.79
CA ALA A 729 14.78 2.05 -9.54
C ALA A 729 15.67 0.78 -9.55
N ILE A 730 15.96 0.25 -10.74
CA ILE A 730 16.83 -0.90 -10.97
C ILE A 730 18.13 -0.46 -11.63
N ALA A 731 18.12 0.09 -12.84
CA ALA A 731 19.37 0.36 -13.56
C ALA A 731 20.19 1.48 -12.93
N ALA A 732 19.65 2.70 -12.86
CA ALA A 732 20.37 3.86 -12.34
C ALA A 732 20.71 3.70 -10.86
N PHE A 733 19.78 3.27 -10.01
CA PHE A 733 20.07 3.11 -8.58
C PHE A 733 21.19 2.09 -8.32
N GLN A 734 21.15 0.93 -8.99
CA GLN A 734 22.16 -0.11 -8.78
C GLN A 734 23.52 0.32 -9.35
N GLU A 735 23.52 0.78 -10.59
CA GLU A 735 24.75 1.06 -11.33
C GLU A 735 25.43 2.35 -10.87
N GLU A 736 24.70 3.43 -10.57
CA GLU A 736 25.31 4.66 -10.06
C GLU A 736 25.89 4.47 -8.65
N THR A 737 25.22 3.68 -7.80
CA THR A 737 25.76 3.35 -6.46
C THR A 737 27.07 2.58 -6.56
N LEU A 738 27.13 1.57 -7.43
CA LEU A 738 28.29 0.67 -7.56
C LEU A 738 29.46 1.33 -8.28
N PHE A 739 29.21 1.95 -9.42
CA PHE A 739 30.28 2.47 -10.27
C PHE A 739 30.70 3.88 -9.88
N ARG A 740 29.76 4.79 -9.56
CA ARG A 740 30.08 6.20 -9.28
C ARG A 740 30.17 6.47 -7.78
N GLY A 741 29.36 5.79 -6.97
CA GLY A 741 29.45 5.87 -5.51
C GLY A 741 30.68 5.17 -4.97
N PHE A 742 30.85 3.88 -5.31
CA PHE A 742 31.92 3.05 -4.77
C PHE A 742 33.19 3.03 -5.63
N LEU A 743 33.12 2.55 -6.88
CA LEU A 743 34.32 2.30 -7.70
C LEU A 743 35.06 3.61 -8.07
N GLN A 744 34.34 4.66 -8.44
CA GLN A 744 34.94 5.97 -8.72
C GLN A 744 35.61 6.55 -7.47
N GLY A 745 34.97 6.49 -6.30
CA GLY A 745 35.56 6.93 -5.04
C GLY A 745 36.86 6.17 -4.72
N LEU A 746 36.83 4.84 -4.85
CA LEU A 746 37.98 3.96 -4.65
C LEU A 746 39.16 4.31 -5.57
N LEU A 747 38.89 4.56 -6.85
CA LEU A 747 39.93 4.92 -7.83
C LEU A 747 40.44 6.35 -7.61
N GLN A 748 39.58 7.26 -7.17
CA GLN A 748 39.92 8.66 -6.95
C GLN A 748 40.90 8.82 -5.80
N ASP A 749 40.71 8.06 -4.72
CA ASP A 749 41.58 8.08 -3.55
C ASP A 749 43.01 7.56 -3.87
N ARG A 750 43.15 6.67 -4.86
CA ARG A 750 44.42 6.02 -5.20
C ARG A 750 45.16 6.63 -6.39
N TYR A 751 44.42 7.07 -7.40
CA TYR A 751 44.97 7.43 -8.71
C TYR A 751 44.52 8.81 -9.20
N GLY A 752 43.73 9.53 -8.40
CA GLY A 752 43.25 10.86 -8.72
C GLY A 752 42.02 10.89 -9.64
N ARG A 753 41.46 12.10 -9.78
CA ARG A 753 40.16 12.37 -10.40
C ARG A 753 40.01 11.85 -11.83
N SER A 754 40.97 12.13 -12.69
CA SER A 754 40.86 11.77 -14.13
C SER A 754 40.89 10.26 -14.32
N VAL A 755 41.76 9.56 -13.60
CA VAL A 755 41.86 8.09 -13.64
C VAL A 755 40.59 7.47 -13.05
N ALA A 756 39.99 8.08 -12.03
CA ALA A 756 38.76 7.60 -11.45
C ALA A 756 37.57 7.65 -12.43
N ILE A 757 37.36 8.79 -13.10
CA ILE A 757 36.25 8.97 -14.05
C ILE A 757 36.42 8.05 -15.27
N VAL A 758 37.63 7.97 -15.83
CA VAL A 758 37.90 7.10 -16.99
C VAL A 758 37.86 5.63 -16.58
N GLY A 759 38.52 5.27 -15.47
CA GLY A 759 38.62 3.90 -14.99
C GLY A 759 37.27 3.28 -14.62
N GLN A 760 36.41 4.01 -13.92
CA GLN A 760 35.05 3.52 -13.65
C GLN A 760 34.23 3.37 -14.94
N ALA A 761 34.37 4.29 -15.90
CA ALA A 761 33.63 4.23 -17.17
C ALA A 761 34.09 3.02 -18.02
N THR A 762 35.39 2.72 -18.01
CA THR A 762 35.95 1.53 -18.66
C THR A 762 35.40 0.25 -18.00
N ILE A 763 35.46 0.14 -16.69
CA ILE A 763 34.96 -1.06 -15.97
C ILE A 763 33.43 -1.19 -16.12
N PHE A 764 32.70 -0.09 -16.12
CA PHE A 764 31.27 -0.02 -16.42
C PHE A 764 30.98 -0.59 -17.82
N THR A 765 31.74 -0.17 -18.82
CA THR A 765 31.62 -0.66 -20.20
C THR A 765 31.95 -2.16 -20.29
N LEU A 766 32.99 -2.63 -19.60
CA LEU A 766 33.33 -4.05 -19.57
C LEU A 766 32.25 -4.90 -18.89
N ALA A 767 31.58 -4.38 -17.86
CA ALA A 767 30.45 -5.06 -17.24
C ALA A 767 29.28 -5.29 -18.22
N HIS A 768 29.19 -4.49 -19.30
CA HIS A 768 28.17 -4.64 -20.33
C HIS A 768 28.45 -5.81 -21.30
N LEU A 769 29.67 -6.36 -21.33
CA LEU A 769 30.00 -7.56 -22.12
C LEU A 769 29.24 -8.82 -21.65
N GLY A 770 28.63 -8.76 -20.45
CA GLY A 770 27.76 -9.83 -19.94
C GLY A 770 26.44 -9.97 -20.69
N TYR A 771 26.03 -8.94 -21.47
CA TYR A 771 24.78 -8.90 -22.23
C TYR A 771 24.91 -8.36 -23.65
N TYR A 772 25.88 -7.50 -23.95
CA TYR A 772 26.22 -7.11 -25.33
C TYR A 772 27.40 -7.93 -25.86
N PRO A 773 27.27 -8.55 -27.05
CA PRO A 773 28.40 -9.23 -27.67
C PRO A 773 29.48 -8.22 -28.08
N VAL A 774 30.73 -8.67 -28.20
CA VAL A 774 31.86 -7.81 -28.63
C VAL A 774 31.62 -7.21 -30.02
N SER A 775 30.83 -7.88 -30.87
CA SER A 775 30.39 -7.37 -32.17
C SER A 775 29.53 -6.09 -32.07
N ALA A 776 28.88 -5.83 -30.92
CA ALA A 776 28.16 -4.61 -30.61
C ALA A 776 29.07 -3.49 -30.05
N TRP A 777 30.33 -3.43 -30.50
CA TRP A 777 31.30 -2.43 -30.08
C TRP A 777 30.83 -0.96 -30.23
N PRO A 778 29.98 -0.56 -31.21
CA PRO A 778 29.45 0.81 -31.28
C PRO A 778 28.61 1.17 -30.06
N LEU A 779 27.80 0.21 -29.57
CA LEU A 779 27.00 0.38 -28.36
C LEU A 779 27.88 0.43 -27.10
N LEU A 780 28.95 -0.37 -27.05
CA LEU A 780 29.93 -0.32 -25.95
C LEU A 780 30.65 1.04 -25.90
N LEU A 781 30.94 1.66 -27.06
CA LEU A 781 31.50 3.01 -27.09
C LEU A 781 30.51 4.05 -26.55
N VAL A 782 29.22 3.94 -26.89
CA VAL A 782 28.18 4.80 -26.33
C VAL A 782 28.08 4.63 -24.81
N VAL A 783 28.04 3.40 -24.31
CA VAL A 783 28.06 3.10 -22.87
C VAL A 783 29.25 3.73 -22.16
N PHE A 784 30.43 3.70 -22.79
CA PHE A 784 31.63 4.35 -22.26
C PHE A 784 31.46 5.88 -22.17
N LEU A 785 30.93 6.53 -23.21
CA LEU A 785 30.66 7.96 -23.21
C LEU A 785 29.64 8.37 -22.15
N VAL A 786 28.56 7.61 -22.00
CA VAL A 786 27.58 7.79 -20.90
C VAL A 786 28.28 7.64 -19.55
N GLY A 787 29.18 6.65 -19.43
CA GLY A 787 30.07 6.45 -18.29
C GLY A 787 30.85 7.69 -17.88
N LEU A 788 31.46 8.37 -18.86
CA LEU A 788 32.21 9.61 -18.65
C LEU A 788 31.32 10.77 -18.19
N VAL A 789 30.15 10.94 -18.82
CA VAL A 789 29.20 12.01 -18.50
C VAL A 789 28.68 11.86 -17.08
N THR A 790 28.23 10.66 -16.69
CA THR A 790 27.69 10.45 -15.34
C THR A 790 28.78 10.50 -14.27
N GLY A 791 29.98 9.97 -14.55
CA GLY A 791 31.13 10.10 -13.65
C GLY A 791 31.57 11.55 -13.43
N TRP A 792 31.52 12.38 -14.48
CA TRP A 792 31.77 13.82 -14.39
C TRP A 792 30.69 14.56 -13.59
N LEU A 793 29.41 14.21 -13.75
CA LEU A 793 28.31 14.79 -12.98
C LEU A 793 28.47 14.54 -11.47
N VAL A 794 28.81 13.30 -11.08
CA VAL A 794 29.04 12.95 -9.66
C VAL A 794 30.23 13.70 -9.10
N ASP A 795 31.34 13.75 -9.82
CA ASP A 795 32.52 14.49 -9.38
C ASP A 795 32.25 16.02 -9.29
N ARG A 796 31.40 16.57 -10.17
CA ARG A 796 31.03 17.99 -10.14
C ARG A 796 30.11 18.35 -8.97
N ARG A 797 29.21 17.44 -8.57
CA ARG A 797 28.13 17.71 -7.61
C ARG A 797 28.37 17.11 -6.23
N GLY A 798 29.22 16.09 -6.12
CA GLY A 798 29.45 15.35 -4.89
C GLY A 798 28.26 14.48 -4.44
N THR A 799 27.25 14.29 -5.30
CA THR A 799 26.05 13.49 -5.04
C THR A 799 25.71 12.62 -6.25
N LEU A 800 25.06 11.49 -6.02
CA LEU A 800 24.66 10.55 -7.08
C LEU A 800 23.33 10.95 -7.76
N LEU A 801 22.50 11.79 -7.15
CA LEU A 801 21.18 12.14 -7.67
C LEU A 801 21.21 12.73 -9.11
N PRO A 802 22.11 13.68 -9.47
CA PRO A 802 22.17 14.21 -10.84
C PRO A 802 22.50 13.14 -11.88
N ALA A 803 23.46 12.27 -11.58
CA ALA A 803 23.85 11.17 -12.44
C ALA A 803 22.76 10.09 -12.52
N GLY A 804 22.11 9.78 -11.39
CA GLY A 804 20.96 8.87 -11.35
C GLY A 804 19.77 9.37 -12.17
N ILE A 805 19.52 10.68 -12.19
CA ILE A 805 18.50 11.29 -13.05
C ILE A 805 18.87 11.18 -14.52
N ALA A 806 20.10 11.52 -14.87
CA ALA A 806 20.59 11.46 -16.25
C ALA A 806 20.60 10.03 -16.80
N HIS A 807 21.06 9.08 -15.99
CA HIS A 807 21.14 7.67 -16.35
C HIS A 807 19.75 7.03 -16.42
N GLY A 808 18.90 7.20 -15.39
CA GLY A 808 17.59 6.56 -15.33
C GLY A 808 16.62 7.03 -16.42
N PHE A 809 16.87 8.18 -17.04
CA PHE A 809 16.09 8.67 -18.17
C PHE A 809 16.45 8.01 -19.51
N VAL A 810 17.68 7.51 -19.64
CA VAL A 810 18.23 6.98 -20.90
C VAL A 810 18.35 5.45 -20.90
N GLY A 811 18.55 4.84 -19.74
CA GLY A 811 18.51 3.38 -19.55
C GLY A 811 17.10 2.85 -19.54
#